data_AF-L8M506-F1
#
_entry.id   AF-L8M506-F1
#
_cell.length_a   1.000
_cell.length_b   1.000
_cell.length_c   1.000
_cell.angle_alpha   90.00
_cell.angle_beta   90.00
_cell.angle_gamma   90.00
#
_symmetry.space_group_name_H-M   'P 1'
#
loop_
_entity.id
_entity.type
_entity.pdbx_description
1 polymer ?
#
loop_
_entity_poly.entity_id
_entity_poly.type
_entity_poly.pdbx_seq_one_letter_code
_entity_poly.pdbx_strand_id
1 'polypeptide(L)'
;MQFQEEKSELDNPQGPLDLASQPQEEGNLEEAIRHYRAVVNIEENNLLAWQQLAQVYDRNQELAEAASCYQKVLEISPQDAKCYIKLAKVCQRQGQNLEAIAAYQKAIEIAPDQHFSVYRNLGNVLVQENQLEKSIVAYAEAIKLQPENPFNYCLLAKAQARLGDIDGTIASYQKAQELDPEKSLERRNGIANTLRQHQERYNHIWQTLNQSNIDELDATRYCYPTNNSWGGAREYFNQTSNYRVKGVWELDREDRLFLKENKISPEHLKSLNKDSLDKQESYLQHFNQNLPLEHQQSQLPPNDELHKFSKLTAFHKPMVTGYIYITCPFTGKVIRTNQSFLVDRVICAYRFVSDRIFYLVASNFLFEKALIYFPDLELVIKMRGNMYMEPALMINRLKAFFVANWQDVMSYIVSEDRKEVAALVGIDTNLGHHMWNELAGIHELYENDSLDKIDKFLLPPYDIFGRIEEIFPEIPEQKVIRSPGYNGDQLCNIALKNNYFVMRPRGLFIKEELSSRVHQLSRQKCPSATLSQIEEAKQHWPLMWIDLRLNKRFWVSQVSGIPQIISKLLPEFPNLGIVFDGFSLLAKDIDKGEENLLRKQAAIAKERAVVEEIVNLIPGQKPTVYNTIGCTIYETVAWAHAIDLYIAHWGAGLTKTTFVANKPGVVHTNYSGLDRPIERRFYCFERENGIVPSFVPKDSVVEIEGSNPKAVSYSYDCDWEAVYDEVMKLIPQCVRC
;
A
#
# COMPACT_ATOMS: atom_id res chain seq x y z
N MET A 1 40.99 -80.92 52.91
CA MET A 1 41.63 -79.91 52.04
C MET A 1 40.73 -79.69 50.81
N GLN A 2 39.41 -79.54 50.97
CA GLN A 2 38.70 -78.34 51.44
C GLN A 2 38.99 -77.04 50.66
N PHE A 3 39.61 -77.13 49.48
CA PHE A 3 39.86 -75.97 48.59
C PHE A 3 39.43 -76.21 47.13
N GLN A 4 38.71 -77.29 46.82
CA GLN A 4 38.22 -77.58 45.46
C GLN A 4 36.70 -77.67 45.30
N GLU A 5 35.92 -77.84 46.38
CA GLU A 5 34.45 -77.88 46.28
C GLU A 5 33.78 -76.49 46.36
N GLU A 6 34.45 -75.48 46.93
CA GLU A 6 33.91 -74.11 46.98
C GLU A 6 34.02 -73.32 45.66
N LYS A 7 34.78 -73.81 44.66
CA LYS A 7 34.89 -73.12 43.36
C LYS A 7 33.80 -73.47 42.35
N SER A 8 33.04 -74.56 42.54
CA SER A 8 32.04 -74.98 41.54
C SER A 8 30.64 -74.35 41.73
N GLU A 9 30.35 -73.79 42.91
CA GLU A 9 29.09 -73.06 43.15
C GLU A 9 29.20 -71.56 42.82
N LEU A 10 30.41 -71.01 42.75
CA LEU A 10 30.67 -69.58 42.47
C LEU A 10 30.64 -69.19 40.99
N ASP A 11 30.72 -70.18 40.09
CA ASP A 11 30.67 -69.99 38.62
C ASP A 11 29.35 -70.48 38.00
N ASN A 12 28.32 -70.79 38.81
CA ASN A 12 27.00 -71.18 38.30
C ASN A 12 26.12 -69.94 38.05
N PRO A 13 25.84 -69.55 36.80
CA PRO A 13 25.05 -68.37 36.47
C PRO A 13 23.56 -68.53 36.83
N GLN A 14 23.09 -69.76 37.09
CA GLN A 14 21.68 -70.05 37.34
C GLN A 14 21.15 -69.38 38.62
N GLY A 15 21.93 -69.37 39.71
CA GLY A 15 21.52 -68.74 40.97
C GLY A 15 21.32 -67.22 40.84
N PRO A 16 22.32 -66.48 40.33
CA PRO A 16 22.18 -65.06 40.02
C PRO A 16 21.07 -64.77 38.98
N LEU A 17 20.87 -65.63 37.98
CA LEU A 17 19.82 -65.47 36.95
C LEU A 17 18.41 -65.65 37.54
N ASP A 18 18.21 -66.64 38.41
CA ASP A 18 16.93 -66.90 39.08
C ASP A 18 16.53 -65.75 40.02
N LEU A 19 17.52 -65.14 40.71
CA LEU A 19 17.32 -63.94 41.52
C LEU A 19 17.03 -62.70 40.68
N ALA A 20 17.72 -62.54 39.54
CA ALA A 20 17.52 -61.42 38.64
C ALA A 20 16.17 -61.45 37.88
N SER A 21 15.57 -62.64 37.75
CA SER A 21 14.32 -62.88 36.99
C SER A 21 13.05 -62.73 37.84
N GLN A 22 13.15 -62.44 39.14
CA GLN A 22 12.00 -62.24 40.01
C GLN A 22 11.24 -60.94 39.66
N PRO A 23 9.90 -60.86 39.87
CA PRO A 23 9.12 -59.67 39.56
C PRO A 23 9.60 -58.45 40.36
N GLN A 24 9.93 -57.35 39.68
CA GLN A 24 10.52 -56.18 40.31
C GLN A 24 9.58 -54.98 40.36
N GLU A 25 9.32 -54.49 41.58
CA GLU A 25 8.73 -53.18 41.85
C GLU A 25 9.79 -52.06 41.70
N GLU A 26 9.35 -50.80 41.57
CA GLU A 26 10.23 -49.64 41.26
C GLU A 26 11.41 -49.42 42.25
N GLY A 27 11.38 -50.03 43.43
CA GLY A 27 12.46 -49.97 44.42
C GLY A 27 13.56 -51.04 44.31
N ASN A 28 13.49 -51.98 43.36
CA ASN A 28 14.39 -53.16 43.29
C ASN A 28 15.25 -53.27 42.00
N LEU A 29 15.43 -52.17 41.26
CA LEU A 29 16.16 -52.19 39.98
C LEU A 29 17.69 -52.32 40.15
N GLU A 30 18.27 -51.70 41.18
CA GLU A 30 19.72 -51.78 41.45
C GLU A 30 20.18 -53.20 41.81
N GLU A 31 19.34 -53.96 42.52
CA GLU A 31 19.66 -55.34 42.87
C GLU A 31 19.60 -56.26 41.64
N ALA A 32 18.64 -56.05 40.73
CA ALA A 32 18.64 -56.72 39.42
C ALA A 32 19.89 -56.39 38.63
N ILE A 33 20.30 -55.13 38.57
CA ILE A 33 21.51 -54.71 37.88
C ILE A 33 22.71 -55.48 38.44
N ARG A 34 22.83 -55.58 39.78
CA ARG A 34 23.90 -56.35 40.43
C ARG A 34 23.87 -57.82 40.01
N HIS A 35 22.70 -58.45 40.04
CA HIS A 35 22.56 -59.87 39.70
C HIS A 35 22.80 -60.16 38.21
N TYR A 36 22.23 -59.37 37.30
CA TYR A 36 22.50 -59.51 35.87
C TYR A 36 23.94 -59.16 35.51
N ARG A 37 24.59 -58.19 36.17
CA ARG A 37 26.04 -57.93 36.04
C ARG A 37 26.87 -59.16 36.43
N ALA A 38 26.50 -59.82 37.52
CA ALA A 38 27.17 -61.05 37.95
C ALA A 38 27.02 -62.16 36.89
N VAL A 39 25.82 -62.33 36.31
CA VAL A 39 25.58 -63.32 35.23
C VAL A 39 26.46 -63.02 34.01
N VAL A 40 26.49 -61.78 33.51
CA VAL A 40 27.28 -61.46 32.30
C VAL A 40 28.79 -61.47 32.52
N ASN A 41 29.25 -61.33 33.77
CA ASN A 41 30.67 -61.50 34.12
C ASN A 41 31.09 -62.98 34.14
N ILE A 42 30.17 -63.90 34.45
CA ILE A 42 30.40 -65.35 34.43
C ILE A 42 30.24 -65.87 32.98
N GLU A 43 29.20 -65.42 32.28
CA GLU A 43 28.88 -65.79 30.90
C GLU A 43 28.84 -64.56 29.99
N GLU A 44 30.00 -64.17 29.46
CA GLU A 44 30.17 -62.97 28.63
C GLU A 44 29.28 -62.96 27.36
N ASN A 45 28.87 -64.12 26.86
CA ASN A 45 28.01 -64.25 25.67
C ASN A 45 26.55 -64.61 25.98
N ASN A 46 26.09 -64.49 27.23
CA ASN A 46 24.69 -64.77 27.58
C ASN A 46 23.76 -63.66 27.06
N LEU A 47 23.18 -63.91 25.88
CA LEU A 47 22.29 -62.97 25.18
C LEU A 47 21.10 -62.53 26.04
N LEU A 48 20.46 -63.45 26.75
CA LEU A 48 19.29 -63.15 27.58
C LEU A 48 19.67 -62.24 28.75
N ALA A 49 20.78 -62.55 29.43
CA ALA A 49 21.28 -61.75 30.54
C ALA A 49 21.64 -60.33 30.09
N TRP A 50 22.31 -60.15 28.95
CA TRP A 50 22.59 -58.84 28.39
C TRP A 50 21.32 -58.07 27.98
N GLN A 51 20.33 -58.75 27.39
CA GLN A 51 19.05 -58.14 27.02
C GLN A 51 18.24 -57.67 28.24
N GLN A 52 18.26 -58.44 29.33
CA GLN A 52 17.58 -58.06 30.56
C GLN A 52 18.35 -56.95 31.29
N LEU A 53 19.68 -57.05 31.37
CA LEU A 53 20.54 -56.02 31.95
C LEU A 53 20.32 -54.65 31.27
N ALA A 54 20.30 -54.61 29.93
CA ALA A 54 20.03 -53.40 29.17
C ALA A 54 18.65 -52.80 29.46
N GLN A 55 17.63 -53.64 29.65
CA GLN A 55 16.27 -53.19 29.97
C GLN A 55 16.15 -52.66 31.39
N VAL A 56 16.85 -53.28 32.35
CA VAL A 56 16.85 -52.81 33.73
C VAL A 56 17.61 -51.47 33.82
N TYR A 57 18.74 -51.30 33.14
CA TYR A 57 19.41 -50.00 33.04
C TYR A 57 18.54 -48.92 32.41
N ASP A 58 17.86 -49.24 31.32
CA ASP A 58 16.92 -48.33 30.65
C ASP A 58 15.82 -47.87 31.63
N ARG A 59 15.23 -48.80 32.38
CA ARG A 59 14.24 -48.50 33.43
C ARG A 59 14.82 -47.69 34.59
N ASN A 60 16.08 -47.94 34.96
CA ASN A 60 16.79 -47.19 36.01
C ASN A 60 17.32 -45.82 35.56
N GLN A 61 17.07 -45.42 34.30
CA GLN A 61 17.58 -44.19 33.68
C GLN A 61 19.11 -44.08 33.55
N GLU A 62 19.83 -45.19 33.73
CA GLU A 62 21.26 -45.34 33.45
C GLU A 62 21.47 -45.55 31.94
N LEU A 63 21.25 -44.48 31.17
CA LEU A 63 21.16 -44.58 29.71
C LEU A 63 22.48 -45.02 29.05
N ALA A 64 23.65 -44.64 29.60
CA ALA A 64 24.95 -44.96 28.98
C ALA A 64 25.27 -46.45 29.10
N GLU A 65 24.99 -47.00 30.26
CA GLU A 65 25.09 -48.40 30.60
C GLU A 65 24.07 -49.21 29.79
N ALA A 66 22.84 -48.72 29.64
CA ALA A 66 21.83 -49.33 28.78
C ALA A 66 22.29 -49.41 27.32
N ALA A 67 22.83 -48.30 26.77
CA ALA A 67 23.32 -48.25 25.39
C ALA A 67 24.48 -49.24 25.18
N SER A 68 25.44 -49.30 26.12
CA SER A 68 26.56 -50.25 26.08
C SER A 68 26.09 -51.70 26.13
N CYS A 69 25.11 -52.03 26.99
CA CYS A 69 24.54 -53.36 27.06
C CYS A 69 23.78 -53.72 25.77
N TYR A 70 23.01 -52.79 25.20
CA TYR A 70 22.35 -53.02 23.90
C TYR A 70 23.36 -53.19 22.76
N GLN A 71 24.50 -52.49 22.78
CA GLN A 71 25.60 -52.73 21.83
C GLN A 71 26.18 -54.13 21.99
N LYS A 72 26.38 -54.62 23.22
CA LYS A 72 26.80 -56.02 23.48
C LYS A 72 25.78 -57.04 22.98
N VAL A 73 24.48 -56.80 23.17
CA VAL A 73 23.43 -57.64 22.57
C VAL A 73 23.57 -57.69 21.05
N LEU A 74 23.89 -56.57 20.40
CA LEU A 74 24.05 -56.47 18.95
C LEU A 74 25.38 -57.04 18.43
N GLU A 75 26.44 -57.10 19.25
CA GLU A 75 27.66 -57.85 18.94
C GLU A 75 27.36 -59.36 18.88
N ILE A 76 26.53 -59.86 19.80
CA ILE A 76 26.14 -61.28 19.87
C ILE A 76 25.04 -61.62 18.83
N SER A 77 24.10 -60.69 18.60
CA SER A 77 22.96 -60.86 17.70
C SER A 77 22.79 -59.65 16.77
N PRO A 78 23.59 -59.56 15.69
CA PRO A 78 23.63 -58.38 14.81
C PRO A 78 22.38 -58.21 13.92
N GLN A 79 21.45 -59.16 13.95
CA GLN A 79 20.20 -59.13 13.17
C GLN A 79 18.96 -58.88 14.05
N ASP A 80 19.15 -58.41 15.29
CA ASP A 80 18.04 -58.08 16.19
C ASP A 80 17.52 -56.65 15.96
N ALA A 81 16.54 -56.51 15.06
CA ALA A 81 15.88 -55.23 14.78
C ALA A 81 15.27 -54.58 16.04
N LYS A 82 14.71 -55.37 16.98
CA LYS A 82 14.09 -54.83 18.21
C LYS A 82 15.15 -54.24 19.12
N CYS A 83 16.33 -54.87 19.19
CA CYS A 83 17.46 -54.33 19.94
C CYS A 83 17.96 -53.01 19.35
N TYR A 84 18.11 -52.91 18.02
CA TYR A 84 18.44 -51.64 17.36
C TYR A 84 17.43 -50.52 17.66
N ILE A 85 16.12 -50.82 17.70
CA ILE A 85 15.08 -49.83 18.06
C ILE A 85 15.25 -49.35 19.51
N LYS A 86 15.54 -50.28 20.44
CA LYS A 86 15.76 -49.94 21.85
C LYS A 86 17.02 -49.09 22.02
N LEU A 87 18.13 -49.48 21.38
CA LEU A 87 19.36 -48.69 21.34
C LEU A 87 19.10 -47.28 20.80
N ALA A 88 18.40 -47.16 19.68
CA ALA A 88 18.10 -45.87 19.07
C ALA A 88 17.27 -44.94 19.99
N LYS A 89 16.30 -45.49 20.73
CA LYS A 89 15.52 -44.73 21.73
C LYS A 89 16.36 -44.28 22.92
N VAL A 90 17.30 -45.11 23.36
CA VAL A 90 18.26 -44.75 24.43
C VAL A 90 19.18 -43.63 23.94
N CYS A 91 19.81 -43.78 22.78
CA CYS A 91 20.67 -42.75 22.18
C CYS A 91 19.90 -41.43 21.98
N GLN A 92 18.65 -41.48 21.51
CA GLN A 92 17.81 -40.30 21.38
C GLN A 92 17.57 -39.58 22.72
N ARG A 93 17.30 -40.32 23.81
CA ARG A 93 17.14 -39.72 25.16
C ARG A 93 18.44 -39.14 25.70
N GLN A 94 19.59 -39.61 25.24
CA GLN A 94 20.91 -39.05 25.55
C GLN A 94 21.28 -37.83 24.69
N GLY A 95 20.47 -37.49 23.68
CA GLY A 95 20.81 -36.47 22.69
C GLY A 95 21.84 -36.91 21.63
N GLN A 96 22.18 -38.21 21.59
CA GLN A 96 23.05 -38.82 20.58
C GLN A 96 22.26 -39.11 19.30
N ASN A 97 21.90 -38.04 18.59
CA ASN A 97 20.95 -38.10 17.49
C ASN A 97 21.49 -38.84 16.26
N LEU A 98 22.79 -38.75 15.97
CA LEU A 98 23.41 -39.43 14.82
C LEU A 98 23.45 -40.94 15.02
N GLU A 99 23.79 -41.38 16.23
CA GLU A 99 23.79 -42.78 16.65
C GLU A 99 22.37 -43.34 16.65
N ALA A 100 21.39 -42.57 17.11
CA ALA A 100 19.98 -42.93 17.03
C ALA A 100 19.49 -43.09 15.59
N ILE A 101 19.87 -42.18 14.68
CA ILE A 101 19.56 -42.28 13.25
C ILE A 101 20.15 -43.56 12.65
N ALA A 102 21.43 -43.85 12.90
CA ALA A 102 22.09 -45.04 12.40
C ALA A 102 21.44 -46.34 12.91
N ALA A 103 21.10 -46.39 14.20
CA ALA A 103 20.43 -47.53 14.80
C ALA A 103 19.00 -47.72 14.27
N TYR A 104 18.22 -46.65 14.10
CA TYR A 104 16.90 -46.74 13.46
C TYR A 104 16.99 -47.18 11.99
N GLN A 105 17.97 -46.70 11.23
CA GLN A 105 18.20 -47.14 9.85
C GLN A 105 18.55 -48.62 9.77
N LYS A 106 19.40 -49.13 10.67
CA LYS A 106 19.71 -50.56 10.76
C LYS A 106 18.50 -51.41 11.13
N ALA A 107 17.66 -50.94 12.06
CA ALA A 107 16.40 -51.62 12.37
C ALA A 107 15.47 -51.71 11.15
N ILE A 108 15.38 -50.64 10.35
CA ILE A 108 14.60 -50.60 9.11
C ILE A 108 15.18 -51.52 8.05
N GLU A 109 16.51 -51.59 7.90
CA GLU A 109 17.18 -52.49 6.96
C GLU A 109 16.87 -53.96 7.25
N ILE A 110 16.83 -54.34 8.53
CA ILE A 110 16.58 -55.72 8.96
C ILE A 110 15.08 -56.08 8.87
N ALA A 111 14.19 -55.17 9.26
CA ALA A 111 12.76 -55.44 9.34
C ALA A 111 11.93 -54.21 8.90
N PRO A 112 11.86 -53.93 7.58
CA PRO A 112 11.26 -52.69 7.06
C PRO A 112 9.77 -52.58 7.41
N ASP A 113 8.99 -53.65 7.30
CA ASP A 113 7.52 -53.54 7.40
C ASP A 113 6.96 -53.86 8.80
N GLN A 114 7.79 -54.31 9.74
CA GLN A 114 7.29 -54.80 11.05
C GLN A 114 7.05 -53.70 12.08
N HIS A 115 7.64 -52.52 11.90
CA HIS A 115 7.70 -51.50 12.95
C HIS A 115 7.46 -50.08 12.41
N PHE A 116 6.22 -49.74 12.02
CA PHE A 116 5.85 -48.40 11.56
C PHE A 116 6.34 -47.25 12.48
N SER A 117 6.34 -47.50 13.80
CA SER A 117 6.78 -46.51 14.80
C SER A 117 8.26 -46.13 14.67
N VAL A 118 9.06 -46.94 14.00
CA VAL A 118 10.49 -46.71 13.76
C VAL A 118 10.70 -45.60 12.74
N TYR A 119 10.00 -45.64 11.61
CA TYR A 119 10.02 -44.56 10.62
C TYR A 119 9.60 -43.22 11.22
N ARG A 120 8.57 -43.25 12.07
CA ARG A 120 8.10 -42.06 12.79
C ARG A 120 9.16 -41.50 13.75
N ASN A 121 9.80 -42.37 14.52
CA ASN A 121 10.84 -41.95 15.46
C ASN A 121 12.09 -41.46 14.72
N LEU A 122 12.48 -42.12 13.63
CA LEU A 122 13.54 -41.67 12.73
C LEU A 122 13.24 -40.28 12.19
N GLY A 123 12.03 -40.04 11.69
CA GLY A 123 11.57 -38.73 11.24
C GLY A 123 11.71 -37.66 12.33
N ASN A 124 11.33 -37.98 13.58
CA ASN A 124 11.45 -37.03 14.70
C ASN A 124 12.92 -36.64 14.99
N VAL A 125 13.83 -37.61 14.99
CA VAL A 125 15.27 -37.35 15.20
C VAL A 125 15.87 -36.56 14.03
N LEU A 126 15.47 -36.88 12.79
CA LEU A 126 15.89 -36.12 11.60
C LEU A 126 15.41 -34.66 11.64
N VAL A 127 14.22 -34.39 12.19
CA VAL A 127 13.72 -33.02 12.42
C VAL A 127 14.52 -32.28 13.48
N GLN A 128 15.03 -32.97 14.51
CA GLN A 128 15.93 -32.39 15.52
C GLN A 128 17.28 -32.00 14.91
N GLU A 129 17.79 -32.81 13.98
CA GLU A 129 19.02 -32.55 13.21
C GLU A 129 18.81 -31.64 11.98
N ASN A 130 17.63 -31.04 11.83
CA ASN A 130 17.27 -30.18 10.70
C ASN A 130 17.44 -30.82 9.30
N GLN A 131 17.40 -32.16 9.21
CA GLN A 131 17.41 -32.92 7.95
C GLN A 131 15.97 -33.14 7.45
N LEU A 132 15.32 -32.04 7.04
CA LEU A 132 13.88 -31.99 6.84
C LEU A 132 13.40 -32.87 5.68
N GLU A 133 14.10 -32.88 4.54
CA GLU A 133 13.75 -33.69 3.36
C GLU A 133 13.77 -35.18 3.69
N LYS A 134 14.78 -35.64 4.45
CA LYS A 134 14.87 -37.04 4.90
C LYS A 134 13.77 -37.37 5.90
N SER A 135 13.41 -36.42 6.77
CA SER A 135 12.32 -36.62 7.73
C SER A 135 10.96 -36.78 7.03
N ILE A 136 10.72 -36.03 5.95
CA ILE A 136 9.51 -36.12 5.12
C ILE A 136 9.41 -37.51 4.50
N VAL A 137 10.51 -38.04 3.95
CA VAL A 137 10.55 -39.42 3.41
C VAL A 137 10.22 -40.43 4.52
N ALA A 138 10.83 -40.29 5.70
CA ALA A 138 10.56 -41.20 6.81
C ALA A 138 9.08 -41.16 7.25
N TYR A 139 8.47 -39.97 7.36
CA TYR A 139 7.04 -39.87 7.68
C TYR A 139 6.15 -40.42 6.57
N ALA A 140 6.51 -40.25 5.29
CA ALA A 140 5.77 -40.83 4.17
C ALA A 140 5.79 -42.37 4.22
N GLU A 141 6.90 -43.00 4.58
CA GLU A 141 6.96 -44.46 4.81
C GLU A 141 6.11 -44.88 6.01
N ALA A 142 6.13 -44.11 7.12
CA ALA A 142 5.24 -44.37 8.25
C ALA A 142 3.75 -44.29 7.86
N ILE A 143 3.39 -43.39 6.94
CA ILE A 143 2.04 -43.25 6.39
C ILE A 143 1.68 -44.43 5.49
N LYS A 144 2.59 -44.91 4.64
CA LYS A 144 2.33 -46.10 3.80
C LYS A 144 1.98 -47.32 4.65
N LEU A 145 2.67 -47.50 5.78
CA LEU A 145 2.44 -48.61 6.70
C LEU A 145 1.19 -48.41 7.59
N GLN A 146 0.79 -47.17 7.86
CA GLN A 146 -0.41 -46.82 8.63
C GLN A 146 -1.14 -45.61 8.03
N PRO A 147 -1.91 -45.82 6.94
CA PRO A 147 -2.58 -44.72 6.22
C PRO A 147 -3.78 -44.13 6.97
N GLU A 148 -4.29 -44.82 7.98
CA GLU A 148 -5.42 -44.34 8.79
C GLU A 148 -4.99 -43.64 10.09
N ASN A 149 -3.68 -43.40 10.27
CA ASN A 149 -3.17 -42.76 11.47
C ASN A 149 -2.97 -41.24 11.26
N PRO A 150 -3.88 -40.38 11.76
CA PRO A 150 -3.81 -38.92 11.57
C PRO A 150 -2.53 -38.32 12.15
N PHE A 151 -1.91 -38.98 13.14
CA PHE A 151 -0.68 -38.52 13.77
C PHE A 151 0.47 -38.40 12.77
N ASN A 152 0.61 -39.36 11.85
CA ASN A 152 1.71 -39.40 10.90
C ASN A 152 1.59 -38.25 9.88
N TYR A 153 0.37 -37.95 9.45
CA TYR A 153 0.08 -36.80 8.59
C TYR A 153 0.35 -35.45 9.27
N CYS A 154 0.04 -35.30 10.57
CA CYS A 154 0.41 -34.09 11.32
C CYS A 154 1.94 -33.89 11.38
N LEU A 155 2.72 -34.95 11.58
CA LEU A 155 4.18 -34.88 11.64
C LEU A 155 4.79 -34.54 10.28
N LEU A 156 4.25 -35.15 9.20
CA LEU A 156 4.61 -34.83 7.83
C LEU A 156 4.34 -33.34 7.52
N ALA A 157 3.13 -32.86 7.82
CA ALA A 157 2.75 -31.46 7.63
C ALA A 157 3.68 -30.50 8.39
N LYS A 158 4.07 -30.84 9.63
CA LYS A 158 5.02 -30.03 10.41
C LYS A 158 6.41 -29.96 9.78
N ALA A 159 6.91 -31.08 9.24
CA ALA A 159 8.20 -31.12 8.58
C ALA A 159 8.19 -30.36 7.23
N GLN A 160 7.13 -30.54 6.44
CA GLN A 160 6.89 -29.79 5.20
C GLN A 160 6.81 -28.29 5.46
N ALA A 161 6.10 -27.88 6.52
CA ALA A 161 5.98 -26.47 6.89
C ALA A 161 7.35 -25.86 7.27
N ARG A 162 8.20 -26.61 7.98
CA ARG A 162 9.58 -26.18 8.29
C ARG A 162 10.46 -26.12 7.04
N LEU A 163 10.20 -26.98 6.05
CA LEU A 163 10.93 -27.01 4.78
C LEU A 163 10.48 -25.90 3.81
N GLY A 164 9.29 -25.33 4.03
CA GLY A 164 8.66 -24.35 3.13
C GLY A 164 7.75 -24.99 2.06
N ASP A 165 7.49 -26.30 2.14
CA ASP A 165 6.52 -27.01 1.29
C ASP A 165 5.09 -26.75 1.79
N ILE A 166 4.51 -25.63 1.36
CA ILE A 166 3.19 -25.17 1.81
C ILE A 166 2.07 -26.06 1.26
N ASP A 167 2.12 -26.41 -0.03
CA ASP A 167 1.10 -27.26 -0.67
C ASP A 167 1.06 -28.65 -0.03
N GLY A 168 2.23 -29.25 0.19
CA GLY A 168 2.35 -30.52 0.90
C GLY A 168 1.85 -30.41 2.34
N THR A 169 2.16 -29.32 3.03
CA THR A 169 1.66 -29.06 4.40
C THR A 169 0.13 -29.05 4.44
N ILE A 170 -0.52 -28.35 3.50
CA ILE A 170 -1.97 -28.25 3.43
C ILE A 170 -2.58 -29.63 3.15
N ALA A 171 -2.08 -30.34 2.14
CA ALA A 171 -2.59 -31.65 1.76
C ALA A 171 -2.47 -32.68 2.90
N SER A 172 -1.30 -32.74 3.54
CA SER A 172 -1.07 -33.61 4.70
C SER A 172 -1.97 -33.24 5.87
N TYR A 173 -2.19 -31.94 6.14
CA TYR A 173 -3.08 -31.52 7.22
C TYR A 173 -4.55 -31.85 6.95
N GLN A 174 -5.03 -31.60 5.73
CA GLN A 174 -6.40 -31.97 5.33
C GLN A 174 -6.64 -33.46 5.52
N LYS A 175 -5.66 -34.30 5.15
CA LYS A 175 -5.78 -35.74 5.34
C LYS A 175 -5.83 -36.13 6.82
N ALA A 176 -5.04 -35.48 7.67
CA ALA A 176 -5.11 -35.69 9.12
C ALA A 176 -6.48 -35.31 9.70
N GLN A 177 -7.06 -34.21 9.23
CA GLN A 177 -8.37 -33.72 9.67
C GLN A 177 -9.52 -34.64 9.24
N GLU A 178 -9.48 -35.19 8.03
CA GLU A 178 -10.45 -36.20 7.56
C GLU A 178 -10.48 -37.42 8.48
N LEU A 179 -9.32 -37.83 9.01
CA LEU A 179 -9.16 -39.05 9.81
C LEU A 179 -9.54 -38.88 11.29
N ASP A 180 -9.28 -37.71 11.90
CA ASP A 180 -9.68 -37.40 13.29
C ASP A 180 -9.83 -35.87 13.48
N PRO A 181 -11.06 -35.34 13.36
CA PRO A 181 -11.33 -33.90 13.49
C PRO A 181 -11.10 -33.33 14.89
N GLU A 182 -11.27 -34.13 15.95
CA GLU A 182 -11.35 -33.66 17.34
C GLU A 182 -9.95 -33.49 17.96
N LYS A 183 -9.03 -34.45 17.72
CA LYS A 183 -7.63 -34.34 18.16
C LYS A 183 -6.74 -33.42 17.30
N SER A 184 -7.22 -33.01 16.13
CA SER A 184 -6.47 -32.14 15.20
C SER A 184 -6.46 -30.64 15.61
N LEU A 185 -7.28 -30.27 16.60
CA LEU A 185 -7.47 -28.88 17.04
C LEU A 185 -6.27 -28.30 17.82
N GLU A 186 -5.67 -29.08 18.72
CA GLU A 186 -4.51 -28.63 19.52
C GLU A 186 -3.24 -28.46 18.64
N ARG A 187 -3.10 -29.32 17.63
CA ARG A 187 -1.95 -29.33 16.71
C ARG A 187 -2.04 -28.29 15.60
N ARG A 188 -3.25 -27.76 15.34
CA ARG A 188 -3.52 -26.61 14.46
C ARG A 188 -2.66 -25.40 14.84
N ASN A 189 -2.50 -25.13 16.14
CA ASN A 189 -1.71 -24.01 16.63
C ASN A 189 -0.20 -24.15 16.35
N GLY A 190 0.35 -25.37 16.34
CA GLY A 190 1.76 -25.64 16.06
C GLY A 190 2.16 -25.49 14.58
N ILE A 191 1.30 -25.96 13.68
CA ILE A 191 1.49 -25.83 12.21
C ILE A 191 1.22 -24.39 11.79
N ALA A 192 0.14 -23.77 12.27
CA ALA A 192 -0.09 -22.35 12.07
C ALA A 192 1.04 -21.48 12.63
N ASN A 193 1.71 -21.88 13.73
CA ASN A 193 2.89 -21.20 14.26
C ASN A 193 4.15 -21.38 13.38
N THR A 194 4.28 -22.50 12.67
CA THR A 194 5.40 -22.75 11.75
C THR A 194 5.19 -22.01 10.43
N LEU A 195 3.97 -22.04 9.89
CA LEU A 195 3.55 -21.22 8.75
C LEU A 195 3.63 -19.71 9.06
N ARG A 196 3.38 -19.32 10.32
CA ARG A 196 3.56 -17.94 10.85
C ARG A 196 5.00 -17.42 10.73
N GLN A 197 6.01 -18.29 10.72
CA GLN A 197 7.42 -17.90 10.71
C GLN A 197 8.03 -17.84 9.31
N HIS A 198 7.39 -18.45 8.30
CA HIS A 198 7.94 -18.53 6.95
C HIS A 198 7.58 -17.30 6.10
N GLN A 199 8.55 -16.72 5.39
CA GLN A 199 8.34 -15.49 4.59
C GLN A 199 7.50 -15.73 3.33
N GLU A 200 7.60 -16.91 2.71
CA GLU A 200 6.82 -17.30 1.51
C GLU A 200 5.30 -17.32 1.73
N ARG A 201 4.83 -17.28 3.00
CA ARG A 201 3.40 -17.18 3.29
C ARG A 201 2.75 -16.00 2.58
N TYR A 202 3.49 -14.89 2.42
CA TYR A 202 2.96 -13.70 1.79
C TYR A 202 2.65 -13.94 0.31
N ASN A 203 3.54 -14.62 -0.41
CA ASN A 203 3.31 -15.00 -1.79
C ASN A 203 2.14 -15.98 -1.91
N HIS A 204 2.06 -16.97 -1.03
CA HIS A 204 0.96 -17.94 -1.04
C HIS A 204 -0.41 -17.30 -0.74
N ILE A 205 -0.49 -16.39 0.23
CA ILE A 205 -1.71 -15.59 0.49
C ILE A 205 -2.08 -14.77 -0.76
N TRP A 206 -1.10 -14.10 -1.36
CA TRP A 206 -1.31 -13.30 -2.57
C TRP A 206 -1.84 -14.15 -3.73
N GLN A 207 -1.23 -15.31 -3.99
CA GLN A 207 -1.68 -16.25 -5.02
C GLN A 207 -3.11 -16.75 -4.75
N THR A 208 -3.41 -17.11 -3.50
CA THR A 208 -4.75 -17.56 -3.08
C THR A 208 -5.81 -16.51 -3.40
N LEU A 209 -5.58 -15.24 -3.03
CA LEU A 209 -6.52 -14.13 -3.28
C LEU A 209 -6.71 -13.81 -4.79
N ASN A 210 -5.85 -14.35 -5.64
CA ASN A 210 -5.84 -14.15 -7.09
C ASN A 210 -6.21 -15.42 -7.88
N GLN A 211 -6.84 -16.41 -7.25
CA GLN A 211 -7.46 -17.55 -7.93
C GLN A 211 -8.92 -17.27 -8.30
N SER A 212 -9.41 -17.90 -9.37
CA SER A 212 -10.78 -17.69 -9.87
C SER A 212 -11.86 -18.38 -9.02
N ASN A 213 -11.52 -19.44 -8.27
CA ASN A 213 -12.45 -20.23 -7.45
C ASN A 213 -12.05 -20.14 -5.97
N ILE A 214 -12.36 -19.00 -5.35
CA ILE A 214 -12.25 -18.84 -3.92
C ILE A 214 -13.62 -19.21 -3.33
N ASP A 215 -13.80 -20.49 -2.95
CA ASP A 215 -15.06 -20.97 -2.37
C ASP A 215 -15.27 -20.46 -0.93
N GLU A 216 -16.55 -20.29 -0.58
CA GLU A 216 -17.11 -19.72 0.65
C GLU A 216 -16.26 -19.96 1.90
N LEU A 217 -15.74 -18.86 2.47
CA LEU A 217 -15.57 -18.55 3.91
C LEU A 217 -15.19 -19.68 4.89
N ASP A 218 -14.54 -20.76 4.45
CA ASP A 218 -13.94 -21.69 5.40
C ASP A 218 -12.58 -21.14 5.83
N ALA A 219 -12.62 -20.11 6.69
CA ALA A 219 -11.44 -19.57 7.35
C ALA A 219 -10.66 -20.66 8.11
N THR A 220 -11.28 -21.82 8.38
CA THR A 220 -10.58 -22.98 8.98
C THR A 220 -9.68 -23.71 7.98
N ARG A 221 -9.87 -23.51 6.66
CA ARG A 221 -8.99 -24.02 5.59
C ARG A 221 -7.69 -23.21 5.46
N TYR A 222 -7.72 -21.91 5.76
CA TYR A 222 -6.60 -21.00 5.55
C TYR A 222 -5.82 -20.76 6.85
N CYS A 223 -4.78 -21.56 7.09
CA CYS A 223 -3.92 -21.50 8.28
C CYS A 223 -2.93 -20.30 8.29
N TYR A 224 -3.36 -19.10 7.91
CA TYR A 224 -2.50 -17.90 7.88
C TYR A 224 -2.56 -17.08 9.17
N PRO A 225 -1.50 -16.31 9.49
CA PRO A 225 -1.55 -15.34 10.59
C PRO A 225 -2.54 -14.22 10.30
N THR A 226 -3.24 -13.73 11.33
CA THR A 226 -4.14 -12.57 11.22
C THR A 226 -3.41 -11.23 11.41
N ASN A 227 -2.20 -11.24 11.96
CA ASN A 227 -1.41 -10.05 12.29
C ASN A 227 -0.18 -9.87 11.38
N ASN A 228 -0.37 -10.00 10.06
CA ASN A 228 0.71 -9.79 9.10
C ASN A 228 1.18 -8.32 9.11
N SER A 229 2.50 -8.10 9.24
CA SER A 229 3.08 -6.76 9.22
C SER A 229 3.07 -6.18 7.81
N TRP A 230 2.47 -5.00 7.63
CA TRP A 230 2.52 -4.28 6.37
C TRP A 230 3.95 -4.00 5.90
N GLY A 231 4.81 -3.53 6.81
CA GLY A 231 6.23 -3.28 6.52
C GLY A 231 6.97 -4.55 6.13
N GLY A 232 6.71 -5.67 6.83
CA GLY A 232 7.31 -6.96 6.54
C GLY A 232 6.88 -7.54 5.19
N ALA A 233 5.58 -7.48 4.86
CA ALA A 233 5.07 -7.92 3.58
C ALA A 233 5.61 -7.08 2.42
N ARG A 234 5.69 -5.76 2.59
CA ARG A 234 6.27 -4.85 1.59
C ARG A 234 7.74 -5.14 1.33
N GLU A 235 8.52 -5.34 2.39
CA GLU A 235 9.94 -5.68 2.25
C GLU A 235 10.14 -7.00 1.52
N TYR A 236 9.35 -8.02 1.88
CA TYR A 236 9.35 -9.30 1.19
C TYR A 236 9.08 -9.15 -0.32
N PHE A 237 8.02 -8.44 -0.71
CA PHE A 237 7.70 -8.27 -2.14
C PHE A 237 8.71 -7.39 -2.87
N ASN A 238 9.35 -6.43 -2.20
CA ASN A 238 10.46 -5.67 -2.77
C ASN A 238 11.66 -6.56 -3.12
N GLN A 239 11.92 -7.60 -2.32
CA GLN A 239 13.05 -8.52 -2.52
C GLN A 239 12.73 -9.67 -3.49
N THR A 240 11.47 -10.13 -3.53
CA THR A 240 11.09 -11.37 -4.22
C THR A 240 10.32 -11.17 -5.52
N SER A 241 9.63 -10.04 -5.71
CA SER A 241 8.83 -9.83 -6.92
C SER A 241 9.71 -9.45 -8.11
N ASN A 242 9.49 -10.12 -9.24
CA ASN A 242 10.17 -9.83 -10.49
C ASN A 242 9.15 -9.52 -11.60
N TYR A 243 9.01 -8.25 -11.94
CA TYR A 243 7.97 -7.77 -12.85
C TYR A 243 8.48 -7.57 -14.28
N ARG A 244 7.72 -8.03 -15.27
CA ARG A 244 7.88 -7.58 -16.66
C ARG A 244 7.13 -6.26 -16.84
N VAL A 245 7.83 -5.13 -16.94
CA VAL A 245 7.21 -3.79 -17.07
C VAL A 245 7.38 -3.27 -18.50
N LYS A 246 6.28 -2.97 -19.18
CA LYS A 246 6.28 -2.43 -20.56
C LYS A 246 5.26 -1.32 -20.74
N GLY A 247 5.57 -0.31 -21.54
CA GLY A 247 4.59 0.69 -21.97
C GLY A 247 3.74 0.18 -23.12
N VAL A 248 2.45 0.53 -23.17
CA VAL A 248 1.58 0.14 -24.30
C VAL A 248 2.05 0.70 -25.66
N TRP A 249 2.84 1.78 -25.65
CA TRP A 249 3.50 2.38 -26.82
C TRP A 249 4.90 1.79 -27.13
N GLU A 250 5.48 1.02 -26.20
CA GLU A 250 6.86 0.51 -26.25
C GLU A 250 6.94 -0.98 -26.67
N LEU A 251 5.82 -1.60 -27.04
CA LEU A 251 5.74 -3.05 -27.31
C LEU A 251 6.55 -3.45 -28.56
N ASP A 252 7.66 -4.15 -28.34
CA ASP A 252 8.51 -4.72 -29.38
C ASP A 252 7.95 -6.05 -29.94
N ARG A 253 8.72 -6.74 -30.79
CA ARG A 253 8.28 -8.01 -31.40
C ARG A 253 8.14 -9.13 -30.37
N GLU A 254 9.05 -9.23 -29.41
CA GLU A 254 9.04 -10.27 -28.38
C GLU A 254 7.91 -10.04 -27.39
N ASP A 255 7.66 -8.79 -27.00
CA ASP A 255 6.52 -8.40 -26.17
C ASP A 255 5.19 -8.80 -26.83
N ARG A 256 5.04 -8.54 -28.14
CA ARG A 256 3.82 -8.89 -28.87
C ARG A 256 3.60 -10.39 -28.96
N LEU A 257 4.68 -11.17 -29.11
CA LEU A 257 4.61 -12.63 -29.07
C LEU A 257 4.19 -13.12 -27.69
N PHE A 258 4.83 -12.63 -26.63
CA PHE A 258 4.50 -12.96 -25.24
C PHE A 258 3.03 -12.64 -24.91
N LEU A 259 2.55 -11.45 -25.30
CA LEU A 259 1.15 -11.07 -25.12
C LEU A 259 0.20 -12.01 -25.88
N LYS A 260 0.53 -12.36 -27.13
CA LYS A 260 -0.27 -13.28 -27.96
C LYS A 260 -0.35 -14.68 -27.35
N GLU A 261 0.77 -15.24 -26.89
CA GLU A 261 0.84 -16.55 -26.21
C GLU A 261 -0.05 -16.56 -24.95
N ASN A 262 -0.09 -15.43 -24.25
CA ASN A 262 -0.91 -15.24 -23.06
C ASN A 262 -2.33 -14.72 -23.35
N LYS A 263 -2.76 -14.73 -24.62
CA LYS A 263 -4.09 -14.28 -25.08
C LYS A 263 -4.43 -12.83 -24.68
N ILE A 264 -3.44 -11.96 -24.53
CA ILE A 264 -3.62 -10.53 -24.27
C ILE A 264 -3.53 -9.78 -25.60
N SER A 265 -4.58 -9.02 -25.96
CA SER A 265 -4.61 -8.24 -27.20
C SER A 265 -3.98 -6.86 -27.02
N PRO A 266 -2.91 -6.51 -27.78
CA PRO A 266 -2.36 -5.15 -27.78
C PRO A 266 -3.37 -4.09 -28.20
N GLU A 267 -4.31 -4.41 -29.08
CA GLU A 267 -5.35 -3.47 -29.52
C GLU A 267 -6.39 -3.22 -28.43
N HIS A 268 -6.77 -4.24 -27.66
CA HIS A 268 -7.61 -4.04 -26.48
C HIS A 268 -6.88 -3.20 -25.41
N LEU A 269 -5.60 -3.46 -25.16
CA LEU A 269 -4.79 -2.64 -24.24
C LEU A 269 -4.70 -1.17 -24.69
N LYS A 270 -4.47 -0.91 -25.99
CA LYS A 270 -4.50 0.46 -26.53
C LYS A 270 -5.87 1.11 -26.41
N SER A 271 -6.94 0.35 -26.63
CA SER A 271 -8.31 0.81 -26.42
C SER A 271 -8.53 1.25 -24.98
N LEU A 272 -8.02 0.52 -23.98
CA LEU A 272 -8.15 0.89 -22.56
C LEU A 272 -7.54 2.25 -22.20
N ASN A 273 -6.50 2.66 -22.94
CA ASN A 273 -5.85 3.96 -22.81
C ASN A 273 -6.60 5.10 -23.54
N LYS A 274 -7.54 4.75 -24.43
CA LYS A 274 -8.42 5.69 -25.14
C LYS A 274 -9.80 5.66 -24.50
N ASP A 275 -10.04 6.58 -23.58
CA ASP A 275 -11.37 6.85 -23.06
C ASP A 275 -12.03 7.95 -23.93
N SER A 276 -13.31 7.78 -24.22
CA SER A 276 -14.16 8.81 -24.85
C SER A 276 -15.54 8.74 -24.24
N LEU A 277 -16.30 9.84 -24.33
CA LEU A 277 -17.67 9.88 -23.83
C LEU A 277 -18.54 8.80 -24.51
N ASP A 278 -18.53 8.74 -25.85
CA ASP A 278 -19.26 7.74 -26.65
C ASP A 278 -18.95 6.30 -26.22
N LYS A 279 -17.67 6.02 -25.90
CA LYS A 279 -17.25 4.69 -25.45
C LYS A 279 -17.83 4.36 -24.08
N GLN A 280 -17.82 5.33 -23.16
CA GLN A 280 -18.44 5.17 -21.85
C GLN A 280 -19.96 5.00 -21.99
N GLU A 281 -20.60 5.75 -22.89
CA GLU A 281 -22.02 5.62 -23.24
C GLU A 281 -22.35 4.22 -23.75
N SER A 282 -21.55 3.71 -24.69
CA SER A 282 -21.68 2.35 -25.22
C SER A 282 -21.52 1.28 -24.14
N TYR A 283 -20.61 1.47 -23.18
CA TYR A 283 -20.51 0.58 -22.02
C TYR A 283 -21.75 0.61 -21.13
N LEU A 284 -22.30 1.78 -20.86
CA LEU A 284 -23.51 1.92 -20.05
C LEU A 284 -24.71 1.27 -20.74
N GLN A 285 -24.89 1.52 -22.04
CA GLN A 285 -25.91 0.88 -22.87
C GLN A 285 -25.77 -0.65 -22.87
N HIS A 286 -24.54 -1.18 -22.93
CA HIS A 286 -24.29 -2.62 -22.84
C HIS A 286 -24.83 -3.24 -21.54
N PHE A 287 -24.88 -2.48 -20.45
CA PHE A 287 -25.44 -2.88 -19.17
C PHE A 287 -26.84 -2.30 -18.89
N ASN A 288 -27.55 -1.83 -19.93
CA ASN A 288 -28.89 -1.23 -19.84
C ASN A 288 -28.97 -0.05 -18.85
N GLN A 289 -27.89 0.73 -18.73
CA GLN A 289 -27.86 1.96 -17.95
C GLN A 289 -28.04 3.16 -18.88
N ASN A 290 -29.18 3.85 -18.75
CA ASN A 290 -29.47 5.08 -19.49
C ASN A 290 -29.16 6.29 -18.60
N LEU A 291 -27.91 6.77 -18.68
CA LEU A 291 -27.46 8.01 -18.07
C LEU A 291 -26.98 8.93 -19.19
N PRO A 292 -27.69 10.03 -19.50
CA PRO A 292 -27.26 10.96 -20.54
C PRO A 292 -25.91 11.55 -20.19
N LEU A 293 -25.05 11.75 -21.20
CA LEU A 293 -23.74 12.35 -21.02
C LEU A 293 -23.81 13.82 -21.42
N GLU A 294 -23.64 14.72 -20.46
CA GLU A 294 -23.47 16.12 -20.81
C GLU A 294 -22.02 16.39 -21.26
N HIS A 295 -21.90 17.06 -22.41
CA HIS A 295 -20.63 17.59 -22.88
C HIS A 295 -20.35 18.91 -22.15
N GLN A 296 -19.46 18.90 -21.15
CA GLN A 296 -18.88 20.17 -20.70
C GLN A 296 -17.98 20.74 -21.79
N GLN A 297 -18.28 21.95 -22.24
CA GLN A 297 -17.47 22.68 -23.20
C GLN A 297 -16.36 23.42 -22.47
N SER A 298 -15.16 22.81 -22.44
CA SER A 298 -13.94 23.57 -22.15
C SER A 298 -13.69 24.58 -23.27
N GLN A 299 -13.29 25.80 -22.91
CA GLN A 299 -12.85 26.83 -23.87
C GLN A 299 -11.47 26.51 -24.49
N LEU A 300 -10.81 25.43 -24.06
CA LEU A 300 -9.56 24.96 -24.66
C LEU A 300 -9.76 24.53 -26.12
N PRO A 301 -8.79 24.78 -27.01
CA PRO A 301 -8.86 24.32 -28.40
C PRO A 301 -9.08 22.80 -28.51
N PRO A 302 -9.89 22.32 -29.47
CA PRO A 302 -10.26 20.90 -29.59
C PRO A 302 -9.10 19.90 -29.70
N ASN A 303 -7.95 20.38 -30.17
CA ASN A 303 -6.75 19.56 -30.41
C ASN A 303 -5.78 19.52 -29.22
N ASP A 304 -6.07 20.22 -28.12
CA ASP A 304 -5.19 20.22 -26.95
C ASP A 304 -5.28 18.90 -26.15
N GLU A 305 -4.16 18.40 -25.63
CA GLU A 305 -4.14 17.19 -24.80
C GLU A 305 -4.99 17.37 -23.53
N LEU A 306 -4.98 18.55 -22.89
CA LEU A 306 -5.85 18.89 -21.75
C LEU A 306 -7.32 18.95 -22.16
N HIS A 307 -7.63 19.40 -23.38
CA HIS A 307 -9.00 19.30 -23.93
C HIS A 307 -9.40 17.83 -24.17
N LYS A 308 -8.46 16.96 -24.55
CA LYS A 308 -8.73 15.50 -24.57
C LYS A 308 -8.94 14.98 -23.15
N PHE A 309 -8.17 15.44 -22.17
CA PHE A 309 -8.34 15.08 -20.75
C PHE A 309 -9.64 15.62 -20.14
N SER A 310 -10.14 16.79 -20.54
CA SER A 310 -11.42 17.35 -20.09
C SER A 310 -12.62 16.54 -20.57
N LYS A 311 -12.50 15.84 -21.70
CA LYS A 311 -13.45 14.81 -22.14
C LYS A 311 -13.35 13.48 -21.37
N LEU A 312 -12.33 13.33 -20.52
CA LEU A 312 -12.10 12.16 -19.67
C LEU A 312 -12.62 12.39 -18.26
N THR A 313 -13.95 12.52 -18.15
CA THR A 313 -14.75 12.35 -16.92
C THR A 313 -14.73 10.90 -16.41
N ALA A 314 -13.59 10.20 -16.56
CA ALA A 314 -13.43 8.75 -16.48
C ALA A 314 -13.87 8.12 -15.14
N PHE A 315 -14.20 8.94 -14.13
CA PHE A 315 -14.71 8.49 -12.83
C PHE A 315 -16.07 9.07 -12.44
N HIS A 316 -16.64 10.05 -13.16
CA HIS A 316 -17.97 10.59 -12.82
C HIS A 316 -19.06 9.53 -12.91
N LYS A 317 -19.10 8.78 -14.01
CA LYS A 317 -20.15 7.78 -14.24
C LYS A 317 -19.90 6.51 -13.43
N PRO A 318 -18.66 6.02 -13.29
CA PRO A 318 -18.39 4.97 -12.32
C PRO A 318 -18.80 5.32 -10.89
N MET A 319 -18.71 6.59 -10.47
CA MET A 319 -19.26 7.03 -9.18
C MET A 319 -20.79 6.92 -9.15
N VAL A 320 -21.48 7.38 -10.18
CA VAL A 320 -22.96 7.31 -10.24
C VAL A 320 -23.47 5.87 -10.30
N THR A 321 -22.76 5.00 -11.02
CA THR A 321 -23.22 3.63 -11.32
C THR A 321 -22.72 2.60 -10.32
N GLY A 322 -21.67 2.92 -9.56
CA GLY A 322 -20.98 1.98 -8.67
C GLY A 322 -20.11 0.95 -9.40
N TYR A 323 -19.77 1.18 -10.67
CA TYR A 323 -18.97 0.24 -11.47
C TYR A 323 -17.98 0.94 -12.40
N ILE A 324 -16.75 0.41 -12.52
CA ILE A 324 -15.85 0.73 -13.65
C ILE A 324 -16.10 -0.24 -14.77
N TYR A 325 -16.26 0.31 -15.98
CA TYR A 325 -16.44 -0.44 -17.22
C TYR A 325 -15.20 -0.40 -18.08
N ILE A 326 -14.81 -1.55 -18.63
CA ILE A 326 -13.67 -1.66 -19.55
C ILE A 326 -13.89 -2.73 -20.63
N THR A 327 -13.14 -2.64 -21.72
CA THR A 327 -12.97 -3.75 -22.67
C THR A 327 -11.97 -4.75 -22.08
N CYS A 328 -12.38 -5.99 -21.87
CA CYS A 328 -11.51 -7.05 -21.36
C CYS A 328 -10.30 -7.26 -22.30
N PRO A 329 -9.04 -7.19 -21.80
CA PRO A 329 -7.85 -7.32 -22.62
C PRO A 329 -7.72 -8.70 -23.28
N PHE A 330 -8.34 -9.73 -22.69
CA PHE A 330 -8.31 -11.10 -23.18
C PHE A 330 -9.39 -11.40 -24.21
N THR A 331 -10.64 -11.03 -23.90
CA THR A 331 -11.81 -11.48 -24.67
C THR A 331 -12.38 -10.40 -25.60
N GLY A 332 -12.04 -9.13 -25.39
CA GLY A 332 -12.64 -8.00 -26.09
C GLY A 332 -14.08 -7.68 -25.66
N LYS A 333 -14.68 -8.47 -24.76
CA LYS A 333 -16.01 -8.21 -24.20
C LYS A 333 -15.96 -7.03 -23.23
N VAL A 334 -17.06 -6.28 -23.14
CA VAL A 334 -17.20 -5.26 -22.10
C VAL A 334 -17.46 -5.97 -20.76
N ILE A 335 -16.66 -5.64 -19.76
CA ILE A 335 -16.79 -6.14 -18.39
C ILE A 335 -16.81 -4.96 -17.42
N ARG A 336 -17.26 -5.22 -16.20
CA ARG A 336 -17.32 -4.21 -15.14
C ARG A 336 -16.83 -4.74 -13.81
N THR A 337 -16.42 -3.85 -12.91
CA THR A 337 -16.08 -4.19 -11.52
C THR A 337 -16.59 -3.14 -10.55
N ASN A 338 -17.00 -3.59 -9.37
CA ASN A 338 -17.20 -2.78 -8.17
C ASN A 338 -16.17 -3.10 -7.07
N GLN A 339 -15.11 -3.86 -7.39
CA GLN A 339 -14.06 -4.20 -6.43
C GLN A 339 -12.91 -3.19 -6.53
N SER A 340 -12.83 -2.30 -5.54
CA SER A 340 -11.77 -1.29 -5.42
C SER A 340 -10.93 -1.52 -4.18
N PHE A 341 -9.63 -1.27 -4.29
CA PHE A 341 -8.69 -1.34 -3.19
C PHE A 341 -7.91 -0.04 -3.14
N LEU A 342 -8.26 0.84 -2.21
CA LEU A 342 -7.45 1.99 -1.87
C LEU A 342 -6.19 1.48 -1.17
N VAL A 343 -5.03 1.61 -1.81
CA VAL A 343 -3.75 1.07 -1.31
C VAL A 343 -2.95 2.16 -0.59
N ASP A 344 -3.05 3.40 -1.09
CA ASP A 344 -2.51 4.61 -0.48
C ASP A 344 -3.43 5.77 -0.91
N ARG A 345 -3.25 6.95 -0.31
CA ARG A 345 -4.08 8.15 -0.54
C ARG A 345 -4.25 8.52 -2.01
N VAL A 346 -3.30 8.18 -2.86
CA VAL A 346 -3.31 8.50 -4.30
C VAL A 346 -3.35 7.26 -5.20
N ILE A 347 -3.44 6.05 -4.66
CA ILE A 347 -3.39 4.80 -5.44
C ILE A 347 -4.61 3.94 -5.14
N CYS A 348 -5.44 3.72 -6.16
CA CYS A 348 -6.56 2.78 -6.07
C CYS A 348 -6.44 1.71 -7.16
N ALA A 349 -6.52 0.45 -6.77
CA ALA A 349 -6.52 -0.69 -7.68
C ALA A 349 -7.93 -1.25 -7.84
N TYR A 350 -8.38 -1.43 -9.07
CA TYR A 350 -9.67 -1.99 -9.41
C TYR A 350 -9.48 -3.41 -9.94
N ARG A 351 -10.03 -4.38 -9.22
CA ARG A 351 -9.87 -5.81 -9.53
C ARG A 351 -10.94 -6.25 -10.51
N PHE A 352 -10.53 -6.75 -11.66
CA PHE A 352 -11.43 -7.34 -12.65
C PHE A 352 -11.32 -8.85 -12.61
N VAL A 353 -12.48 -9.50 -12.59
CA VAL A 353 -12.60 -10.95 -12.70
C VAL A 353 -13.17 -11.27 -14.07
N SER A 354 -12.40 -12.02 -14.84
CA SER A 354 -12.83 -12.67 -16.08
C SER A 354 -12.41 -14.14 -15.99
N ASP A 355 -12.08 -14.80 -17.10
CA ASP A 355 -11.34 -16.08 -17.06
C ASP A 355 -10.05 -15.97 -16.24
N ARG A 356 -9.48 -14.75 -16.18
CA ARG A 356 -8.29 -14.38 -15.40
C ARG A 356 -8.53 -13.10 -14.62
N ILE A 357 -7.88 -12.99 -13.47
CA ILE A 357 -7.90 -11.78 -12.63
C ILE A 357 -6.83 -10.81 -13.13
N PHE A 358 -7.16 -9.52 -13.13
CA PHE A 358 -6.21 -8.45 -13.39
C PHE A 358 -6.64 -7.16 -12.71
N TYR A 359 -5.71 -6.22 -12.59
CA TYR A 359 -5.94 -4.95 -11.88
C TYR A 359 -5.74 -3.78 -12.81
N LEU A 360 -6.69 -2.86 -12.84
CA LEU A 360 -6.49 -1.51 -13.36
C LEU A 360 -6.11 -0.61 -12.19
N VAL A 361 -4.95 0.03 -12.23
CA VAL A 361 -4.51 0.91 -11.15
C VAL A 361 -4.63 2.36 -11.58
N ALA A 362 -5.37 3.15 -10.80
CA ALA A 362 -5.47 4.59 -10.93
C ALA A 362 -4.51 5.29 -9.95
N SER A 363 -3.81 6.32 -10.42
CA SER A 363 -2.82 7.08 -9.62
C SER A 363 -2.62 8.50 -10.16
N ASN A 364 -1.65 9.24 -9.60
CA ASN A 364 -1.33 10.65 -9.87
C ASN A 364 -2.34 11.66 -9.29
N PHE A 365 -2.01 12.95 -9.38
CA PHE A 365 -2.86 14.05 -8.93
C PHE A 365 -4.20 14.12 -9.68
N LEU A 366 -4.27 13.63 -10.92
CA LEU A 366 -5.51 13.50 -11.72
C LEU A 366 -6.25 12.18 -11.49
N PHE A 367 -5.68 11.26 -10.70
CA PHE A 367 -6.24 9.94 -10.42
C PHE A 367 -6.57 9.14 -11.70
N GLU A 368 -5.71 9.23 -12.71
CA GLU A 368 -5.92 8.61 -14.02
C GLU A 368 -5.48 7.15 -14.05
N LYS A 369 -5.91 6.41 -15.08
CA LYS A 369 -5.45 5.04 -15.37
C LYS A 369 -3.94 5.03 -15.59
N ALA A 370 -3.18 4.57 -14.59
CA ALA A 370 -1.72 4.58 -14.62
C ALA A 370 -1.16 3.32 -15.29
N LEU A 371 -1.67 2.15 -14.90
CA LEU A 371 -1.19 0.85 -15.39
C LEU A 371 -2.26 -0.24 -15.28
N ILE A 372 -2.02 -1.34 -15.98
CA ILE A 372 -2.70 -2.62 -15.75
C ILE A 372 -1.68 -3.64 -15.25
N TYR A 373 -2.09 -4.45 -14.29
CA TYR A 373 -1.28 -5.51 -13.71
C TYR A 373 -1.96 -6.87 -13.83
N PHE A 374 -1.23 -7.84 -14.37
CA PHE A 374 -1.65 -9.24 -14.52
C PHE A 374 -0.88 -10.10 -13.50
N PRO A 375 -1.53 -10.49 -12.38
CA PRO A 375 -0.87 -11.10 -11.23
C PRO A 375 -0.24 -12.45 -11.53
N ASP A 376 -0.88 -13.27 -12.37
CA ASP A 376 -0.41 -14.61 -12.74
C ASP A 376 0.81 -14.61 -13.69
N LEU A 377 1.11 -13.47 -14.32
CA LEU A 377 2.26 -13.29 -15.20
C LEU A 377 3.35 -12.39 -14.62
N GLU A 378 3.10 -11.78 -13.47
CA GLU A 378 3.90 -10.65 -12.96
C GLU A 378 4.12 -9.56 -14.03
N LEU A 379 3.12 -9.33 -14.89
CA LEU A 379 3.20 -8.41 -16.03
C LEU A 379 2.54 -7.08 -15.70
N VAL A 380 3.26 -5.98 -15.89
CA VAL A 380 2.76 -4.62 -15.74
C VAL A 380 2.79 -3.89 -17.08
N ILE A 381 1.63 -3.42 -17.52
CA ILE A 381 1.47 -2.60 -18.72
C ILE A 381 1.21 -1.15 -18.31
N LYS A 382 2.18 -0.26 -18.52
CA LYS A 382 2.01 1.19 -18.29
C LYS A 382 1.05 1.75 -19.34
N MET A 383 0.07 2.52 -18.87
CA MET A 383 -0.86 3.27 -19.71
C MET A 383 -0.41 4.73 -19.90
N ARG A 384 0.50 5.22 -19.05
CA ARG A 384 1.11 6.55 -19.13
C ARG A 384 2.62 6.53 -18.92
N GLY A 385 3.33 7.44 -19.58
CA GLY A 385 4.79 7.55 -19.46
C GLY A 385 5.24 8.20 -18.15
N ASN A 386 4.47 9.16 -17.64
CA ASN A 386 4.74 9.82 -16.36
C ASN A 386 3.90 9.17 -15.25
N MET A 387 4.55 8.72 -14.19
CA MET A 387 3.90 8.01 -13.09
C MET A 387 4.35 8.61 -11.75
N TYR A 388 3.43 8.67 -10.79
CA TYR A 388 3.66 9.13 -9.43
C TYR A 388 4.74 8.33 -8.70
N MET A 389 4.83 7.04 -9.01
CA MET A 389 5.71 6.08 -8.37
C MET A 389 6.11 5.01 -9.40
N GLU A 390 7.28 4.41 -9.18
CA GLU A 390 7.72 3.26 -9.98
C GLU A 390 6.68 2.13 -9.95
N PRO A 391 6.36 1.50 -11.09
CA PRO A 391 5.29 0.50 -11.17
C PRO A 391 5.46 -0.65 -10.19
N ALA A 392 6.69 -1.15 -10.05
CA ALA A 392 7.01 -2.23 -9.12
C ALA A 392 6.67 -1.87 -7.66
N LEU A 393 6.97 -0.63 -7.25
CA LEU A 393 6.65 -0.16 -5.89
C LEU A 393 5.14 -0.02 -5.68
N MET A 394 4.39 0.43 -6.70
CA MET A 394 2.94 0.49 -6.65
C MET A 394 2.32 -0.89 -6.48
N ILE A 395 2.78 -1.88 -7.25
CA ILE A 395 2.28 -3.26 -7.15
C ILE A 395 2.73 -3.94 -5.86
N ASN A 396 3.96 -3.73 -5.39
CA ASN A 396 4.42 -4.26 -4.11
C ASN A 396 3.58 -3.73 -2.94
N ARG A 397 3.15 -2.46 -2.98
CA ARG A 397 2.21 -1.90 -2.00
C ARG A 397 0.84 -2.57 -2.08
N LEU A 398 0.33 -2.83 -3.29
CA LEU A 398 -0.93 -3.57 -3.48
C LEU A 398 -0.84 -4.98 -2.90
N LYS A 399 0.21 -5.73 -3.24
CA LYS A 399 0.44 -7.09 -2.68
C LYS A 399 0.56 -7.07 -1.16
N ALA A 400 1.35 -6.14 -0.62
CA ALA A 400 1.52 -5.99 0.82
C ALA A 400 0.20 -5.63 1.51
N PHE A 401 -0.59 -4.72 0.94
CA PHE A 401 -1.92 -4.38 1.45
C PHE A 401 -2.85 -5.60 1.46
N PHE A 402 -2.87 -6.38 0.38
CA PHE A 402 -3.70 -7.59 0.28
C PHE A 402 -3.37 -8.61 1.36
N VAL A 403 -2.08 -8.91 1.51
CA VAL A 403 -1.60 -9.95 2.41
C VAL A 403 -1.66 -9.52 3.87
N ALA A 404 -1.39 -8.24 4.16
CA ALA A 404 -1.52 -7.68 5.50
C ALA A 404 -2.97 -7.72 5.99
N ASN A 405 -3.93 -7.52 5.09
CA ASN A 405 -5.36 -7.44 5.40
C ASN A 405 -6.16 -8.61 4.79
N TRP A 406 -5.55 -9.79 4.64
CA TRP A 406 -6.10 -10.85 3.78
C TRP A 406 -7.50 -11.32 4.15
N GLN A 407 -7.87 -11.31 5.44
CA GLN A 407 -9.21 -11.68 5.90
C GLN A 407 -10.26 -10.65 5.48
N ASP A 408 -9.96 -9.37 5.70
CA ASP A 408 -10.83 -8.27 5.30
C ASP A 408 -10.93 -8.20 3.76
N VAL A 409 -9.83 -8.45 3.05
CA VAL A 409 -9.80 -8.54 1.58
C VAL A 409 -10.62 -9.71 1.08
N MET A 410 -10.48 -10.88 1.71
CA MET A 410 -11.28 -12.05 1.38
C MET A 410 -12.77 -11.76 1.55
N SER A 411 -13.15 -11.26 2.73
CA SER A 411 -14.52 -10.86 3.06
C SER A 411 -15.08 -9.86 2.04
N TYR A 412 -14.29 -8.83 1.68
CA TYR A 412 -14.66 -7.84 0.69
C TYR A 412 -14.87 -8.43 -0.71
N ILE A 413 -14.01 -9.35 -1.15
CA ILE A 413 -14.08 -9.94 -2.50
C ILE A 413 -15.27 -10.90 -2.63
N VAL A 414 -15.55 -11.69 -1.59
CA VAL A 414 -16.63 -12.70 -1.61
C VAL A 414 -18.00 -12.14 -1.22
N SER A 415 -18.05 -10.97 -0.56
CA SER A 415 -19.30 -10.33 -0.17
C SER A 415 -20.17 -10.03 -1.40
N GLU A 416 -21.40 -10.55 -1.35
CA GLU A 416 -22.48 -10.26 -2.31
C GLU A 416 -23.23 -8.96 -2.01
N ASP A 417 -22.95 -8.34 -0.85
CA ASP A 417 -23.59 -7.08 -0.45
C ASP A 417 -23.25 -5.96 -1.43
N ARG A 418 -24.21 -5.05 -1.63
CA ARG A 418 -23.97 -3.82 -2.40
C ARG A 418 -22.80 -3.07 -1.77
N LYS A 419 -21.80 -2.79 -2.59
CA LYS A 419 -20.66 -1.93 -2.21
C LYS A 419 -21.08 -0.47 -2.31
N GLU A 420 -21.07 0.24 -1.18
CA GLU A 420 -21.40 1.67 -1.12
C GLU A 420 -20.33 2.49 -1.85
N VAL A 421 -20.74 3.40 -2.73
CA VAL A 421 -19.82 4.28 -3.46
C VAL A 421 -19.30 5.35 -2.51
N ALA A 422 -17.98 5.38 -2.37
CA ALA A 422 -17.29 6.30 -1.48
C ALA A 422 -16.38 7.25 -2.28
N ALA A 423 -16.74 8.54 -2.32
CA ALA A 423 -15.96 9.59 -2.97
C ALA A 423 -14.79 10.03 -2.07
N LEU A 424 -13.56 9.77 -2.51
CA LEU A 424 -12.32 10.17 -1.86
C LEU A 424 -12.02 11.64 -2.17
N VAL A 425 -11.99 12.52 -1.17
CA VAL A 425 -11.84 13.97 -1.33
C VAL A 425 -10.83 14.53 -0.33
N GLY A 426 -10.18 15.66 -0.65
CA GLY A 426 -9.23 16.36 0.23
C GLY A 426 -7.81 15.81 0.16
N ILE A 427 -7.49 14.99 -0.84
CA ILE A 427 -6.23 14.25 -0.88
C ILE A 427 -5.05 15.12 -1.27
N ASP A 428 -5.25 16.03 -2.23
CA ASP A 428 -4.20 16.91 -2.71
C ASP A 428 -4.17 18.20 -1.89
N THR A 429 -3.12 18.40 -1.09
CA THR A 429 -2.97 19.60 -0.25
C THR A 429 -2.72 20.88 -1.05
N ASN A 430 -2.57 20.80 -2.38
CA ASN A 430 -2.48 21.97 -3.25
C ASN A 430 -3.89 22.54 -3.51
N LEU A 431 -4.12 23.79 -3.11
CA LEU A 431 -5.41 24.47 -3.31
C LEU A 431 -5.89 24.44 -4.77
N GLY A 432 -4.99 24.62 -5.73
CA GLY A 432 -5.34 24.61 -7.15
C GLY A 432 -5.89 23.26 -7.58
N HIS A 433 -5.26 22.15 -7.16
CA HIS A 433 -5.76 20.81 -7.45
C HIS A 433 -7.03 20.47 -6.66
N HIS A 434 -7.17 20.97 -5.43
CA HIS A 434 -8.40 20.80 -4.66
C HIS A 434 -9.59 21.52 -5.34
N MET A 435 -9.40 22.77 -5.78
CA MET A 435 -10.40 23.53 -6.53
C MET A 435 -10.71 22.89 -7.89
N TRP A 436 -9.68 22.65 -8.70
CA TRP A 436 -9.82 22.23 -10.09
C TRP A 436 -10.25 20.77 -10.26
N ASN A 437 -9.77 19.85 -9.40
CA ASN A 437 -10.09 18.43 -9.53
C ASN A 437 -11.27 18.03 -8.62
N GLU A 438 -11.16 18.32 -7.32
CA GLU A 438 -12.03 17.72 -6.33
C GLU A 438 -13.34 18.50 -6.17
N LEU A 439 -13.26 19.79 -5.87
CA LEU A 439 -14.45 20.63 -5.68
C LEU A 439 -15.21 20.83 -6.99
N ALA A 440 -14.52 21.01 -8.12
CA ALA A 440 -15.16 21.02 -9.44
C ALA A 440 -15.86 19.69 -9.75
N GLY A 441 -15.29 18.55 -9.35
CA GLY A 441 -15.93 17.24 -9.55
C GLY A 441 -17.16 17.04 -8.67
N ILE A 442 -17.15 17.58 -7.46
CA ILE A 442 -18.33 17.61 -6.57
C ILE A 442 -19.40 18.56 -7.14
N HIS A 443 -19.01 19.72 -7.65
CA HIS A 443 -19.92 20.67 -8.28
C HIS A 443 -20.58 20.08 -9.53
N GLU A 444 -19.83 19.33 -10.34
CA GLU A 444 -20.41 18.60 -11.48
C GLU A 444 -21.45 17.55 -11.02
N LEU A 445 -21.19 16.83 -9.92
CA LEU A 445 -22.17 15.90 -9.36
C LEU A 445 -23.43 16.62 -8.85
N TYR A 446 -23.27 17.84 -8.33
CA TYR A 446 -24.37 18.69 -7.88
C TYR A 446 -25.24 19.12 -9.06
N GLU A 447 -24.63 19.67 -10.11
CA GLU A 447 -25.37 20.15 -11.29
C GLU A 447 -26.09 19.03 -12.05
N ASN A 448 -25.54 17.81 -12.01
CA ASN A 448 -26.13 16.64 -12.64
C ASN A 448 -27.13 15.90 -11.73
N ASP A 449 -27.61 16.52 -10.65
CA ASP A 449 -28.54 15.91 -9.68
C ASP A 449 -28.10 14.49 -9.26
N SER A 450 -26.82 14.34 -8.95
CA SER A 450 -26.19 13.03 -8.72
C SER A 450 -25.37 12.96 -7.42
N LEU A 451 -25.31 14.04 -6.62
CA LEU A 451 -24.69 14.01 -5.29
C LEU A 451 -25.36 13.03 -4.33
N ASP A 452 -26.68 12.86 -4.43
CA ASP A 452 -27.47 11.94 -3.61
C ASP A 452 -27.09 10.47 -3.86
N LYS A 453 -26.62 10.15 -5.06
CA LYS A 453 -26.14 8.81 -5.47
C LYS A 453 -24.79 8.43 -4.87
N ILE A 454 -24.04 9.40 -4.33
CA ILE A 454 -22.82 9.12 -3.60
C ILE A 454 -23.20 8.69 -2.18
N ASP A 455 -22.83 7.48 -1.78
CA ASP A 455 -23.20 6.94 -0.48
C ASP A 455 -22.39 7.59 0.64
N LYS A 456 -21.07 7.76 0.43
CA LYS A 456 -20.12 8.30 1.39
C LYS A 456 -19.10 9.26 0.76
N PHE A 457 -18.59 10.20 1.55
CA PHE A 457 -17.41 10.99 1.23
C PHE A 457 -16.30 10.65 2.23
N LEU A 458 -15.15 10.18 1.75
CA LEU A 458 -13.98 9.85 2.56
C LEU A 458 -12.98 11.00 2.50
N LEU A 459 -12.68 11.59 3.66
CA LEU A 459 -11.77 12.71 3.78
C LEU A 459 -10.66 12.45 4.79
N PRO A 460 -9.48 13.07 4.62
CA PRO A 460 -8.45 13.07 5.64
C PRO A 460 -8.85 13.93 6.87
N PRO A 461 -8.03 13.99 7.95
CA PRO A 461 -8.40 14.72 9.17
C PRO A 461 -8.33 16.26 9.04
N TYR A 462 -7.94 16.78 7.88
CA TYR A 462 -7.71 18.20 7.61
C TYR A 462 -8.65 18.72 6.52
N ASP A 463 -8.80 20.04 6.46
CA ASP A 463 -9.64 20.73 5.49
C ASP A 463 -8.78 21.76 4.76
N ILE A 464 -8.65 21.62 3.44
CA ILE A 464 -7.75 22.46 2.63
C ILE A 464 -8.30 23.88 2.53
N PHE A 465 -9.50 24.02 1.96
CA PHE A 465 -10.22 25.29 1.87
C PHE A 465 -11.35 25.41 2.89
N GLY A 466 -11.97 24.29 3.27
CA GLY A 466 -13.07 24.22 4.23
C GLY A 466 -13.74 22.85 4.19
N ARG A 467 -14.75 22.65 5.03
CA ARG A 467 -15.54 21.41 5.01
C ARG A 467 -16.35 21.35 3.72
N ILE A 468 -16.33 20.22 3.02
CA ILE A 468 -17.05 20.09 1.74
C ILE A 468 -18.56 20.26 1.92
N GLU A 469 -19.10 19.83 3.05
CA GLU A 469 -20.51 19.98 3.42
C GLU A 469 -20.89 21.41 3.81
N GLU A 470 -19.92 22.31 4.02
CA GLU A 470 -20.18 23.76 4.16
C GLU A 470 -20.16 24.46 2.80
N ILE A 471 -19.39 23.96 1.83
CA ILE A 471 -19.37 24.46 0.44
C ILE A 471 -20.59 23.94 -0.34
N PHE A 472 -20.96 22.69 -0.07
CA PHE A 472 -22.11 21.98 -0.63
C PHE A 472 -23.03 21.51 0.51
N PRO A 473 -23.91 22.38 1.04
CA PRO A 473 -24.90 22.03 2.06
C PRO A 473 -25.84 20.88 1.66
N GLU A 474 -25.90 20.58 0.37
CA GLU A 474 -26.62 19.45 -0.21
C GLU A 474 -26.00 18.09 0.18
N ILE A 475 -24.76 18.07 0.66
CA ILE A 475 -24.09 16.88 1.19
C ILE A 475 -24.45 16.71 2.67
N PRO A 476 -25.22 15.67 3.05
CA PRO A 476 -25.57 15.45 4.45
C PRO A 476 -24.36 15.06 5.28
N GLU A 477 -24.22 15.63 6.49
CA GLU A 477 -23.07 15.41 7.37
C GLU A 477 -22.82 13.92 7.69
N GLN A 478 -23.89 13.12 7.79
CA GLN A 478 -23.78 11.67 8.03
C GLN A 478 -23.16 10.87 6.88
N LYS A 479 -23.08 11.43 5.67
CA LYS A 479 -22.35 10.82 4.55
C LYS A 479 -20.85 11.09 4.62
N VAL A 480 -20.41 12.02 5.47
CA VAL A 480 -19.02 12.49 5.51
C VAL A 480 -18.23 11.73 6.57
N ILE A 481 -17.22 10.98 6.14
CA ILE A 481 -16.34 10.18 6.99
C ILE A 481 -14.93 10.76 6.94
N ARG A 482 -14.43 11.22 8.08
CA ARG A 482 -13.07 11.74 8.23
C ARG A 482 -12.18 10.70 8.90
N SER A 483 -10.99 10.46 8.37
CA SER A 483 -10.02 9.59 9.05
C SER A 483 -9.55 10.25 10.35
N PRO A 484 -9.27 9.46 11.41
CA PRO A 484 -8.83 10.00 12.69
C PRO A 484 -7.38 10.54 12.65
N GLY A 485 -6.61 10.20 11.61
CA GLY A 485 -5.22 10.60 11.44
C GLY A 485 -4.79 10.67 9.97
N TYR A 486 -3.55 11.11 9.75
CA TYR A 486 -3.03 11.44 8.41
C TYR A 486 -2.57 10.22 7.59
N ASN A 487 -2.30 9.09 8.25
CA ASN A 487 -1.68 7.93 7.60
C ASN A 487 -2.65 7.32 6.57
N GLY A 488 -2.17 7.13 5.33
CA GLY A 488 -2.96 6.64 4.21
C GLY A 488 -3.69 5.32 4.52
N ASP A 489 -3.03 4.44 5.27
CA ASP A 489 -3.55 3.14 5.70
C ASP A 489 -4.92 3.23 6.42
N GLN A 490 -5.22 4.34 7.10
CA GLN A 490 -6.49 4.47 7.81
C GLN A 490 -7.67 4.60 6.86
N LEU A 491 -7.56 5.42 5.81
CA LEU A 491 -8.59 5.53 4.79
C LEU A 491 -8.74 4.21 4.02
N CYS A 492 -7.62 3.53 3.74
CA CYS A 492 -7.62 2.21 3.12
C CYS A 492 -8.40 1.18 3.96
N ASN A 493 -8.15 1.15 5.26
CA ASN A 493 -8.81 0.24 6.20
C ASN A 493 -10.29 0.58 6.40
N ILE A 494 -10.64 1.88 6.49
CA ILE A 494 -12.05 2.31 6.55
C ILE A 494 -12.78 1.83 5.30
N ALA A 495 -12.22 2.06 4.11
CA ALA A 495 -12.83 1.65 2.86
C ALA A 495 -13.06 0.14 2.79
N LEU A 496 -12.03 -0.65 3.12
CA LEU A 496 -12.09 -2.10 3.04
C LEU A 496 -13.11 -2.69 4.04
N LYS A 497 -13.04 -2.28 5.31
CA LYS A 497 -13.87 -2.85 6.39
C LYS A 497 -15.35 -2.48 6.30
N ASN A 498 -15.67 -1.37 5.64
CA ASN A 498 -17.06 -0.93 5.45
C ASN A 498 -17.61 -1.30 4.05
N ASN A 499 -16.92 -2.17 3.31
CA ASN A 499 -17.36 -2.62 2.00
C ASN A 499 -17.56 -1.48 0.97
N TYR A 500 -16.68 -0.47 0.99
CA TYR A 500 -16.78 0.67 0.11
C TYR A 500 -16.16 0.42 -1.27
N PHE A 501 -16.82 0.94 -2.29
CA PHE A 501 -16.27 1.11 -3.63
C PHE A 501 -15.72 2.53 -3.78
N VAL A 502 -14.40 2.68 -3.68
CA VAL A 502 -13.72 3.97 -3.62
C VAL A 502 -13.47 4.53 -5.01
N MET A 503 -13.84 5.80 -5.17
CA MET A 503 -13.66 6.60 -6.37
C MET A 503 -13.19 8.00 -6.02
N ARG A 504 -12.59 8.72 -6.96
CA ARG A 504 -12.26 10.14 -6.77
C ARG A 504 -13.10 11.00 -7.72
N PRO A 505 -13.84 12.00 -7.21
CA PRO A 505 -14.49 12.97 -8.08
C PRO A 505 -13.43 13.78 -8.82
N ARG A 506 -13.71 14.06 -10.09
CA ARG A 506 -12.80 14.77 -10.97
C ARG A 506 -13.58 15.71 -11.88
N GLY A 507 -13.50 16.99 -11.56
CA GLY A 507 -13.78 18.08 -12.49
C GLY A 507 -12.49 18.54 -13.16
N LEU A 508 -12.63 19.25 -14.27
CA LEU A 508 -11.51 19.94 -14.94
C LEU A 508 -11.92 21.35 -15.39
N PHE A 509 -13.06 21.84 -14.88
CA PHE A 509 -13.62 23.12 -15.22
C PHE A 509 -14.28 23.74 -14.00
N ILE A 510 -13.92 24.97 -13.67
CA ILE A 510 -14.43 25.70 -12.51
C ILE A 510 -15.52 26.66 -12.99
N LYS A 511 -16.76 26.43 -12.57
CA LYS A 511 -17.88 27.33 -12.85
C LYS A 511 -17.92 28.52 -11.89
N GLU A 512 -18.56 29.60 -12.31
CA GLU A 512 -18.71 30.80 -11.49
C GLU A 512 -19.49 30.51 -10.20
N GLU A 513 -20.48 29.61 -10.25
CA GLU A 513 -21.25 29.20 -9.06
C GLU A 513 -20.35 28.54 -8.00
N LEU A 514 -19.45 27.63 -8.40
CA LEU A 514 -18.51 27.00 -7.47
C LEU A 514 -17.60 28.06 -6.82
N SER A 515 -17.07 28.96 -7.63
CA SER A 515 -16.25 30.07 -7.13
C SER A 515 -17.02 30.95 -6.15
N SER A 516 -18.29 31.22 -6.42
CA SER A 516 -19.18 31.99 -5.56
C SER A 516 -19.43 31.31 -4.22
N ARG A 517 -19.64 29.98 -4.21
CA ARG A 517 -19.77 29.18 -2.97
C ARG A 517 -18.51 29.28 -2.11
N VAL A 518 -17.34 29.15 -2.72
CA VAL A 518 -16.03 29.28 -2.06
C VAL A 518 -15.83 30.68 -1.48
N HIS A 519 -16.19 31.72 -2.23
CA HIS A 519 -16.14 33.10 -1.75
C HIS A 519 -17.12 33.36 -0.59
N GLN A 520 -18.35 32.87 -0.69
CA GLN A 520 -19.37 33.01 0.35
C GLN A 520 -18.91 32.38 1.66
N LEU A 521 -18.39 31.14 1.60
CA LEU A 521 -17.83 30.48 2.78
C LEU A 521 -16.65 31.25 3.36
N SER A 522 -15.76 31.74 2.50
CA SER A 522 -14.64 32.61 2.90
C SER A 522 -15.13 33.83 3.67
N ARG A 523 -16.14 34.57 3.18
CA ARG A 523 -16.71 35.71 3.89
C ARG A 523 -17.36 35.34 5.22
N GLN A 524 -18.00 34.18 5.31
CA GLN A 524 -18.63 33.70 6.55
C GLN A 524 -17.60 33.31 7.64
N LYS A 525 -16.47 32.73 7.23
CA LYS A 525 -15.42 32.23 8.14
C LYS A 525 -14.34 33.28 8.42
N CYS A 526 -14.27 34.34 7.63
CA CYS A 526 -13.32 35.43 7.80
C CYS A 526 -13.61 36.20 9.11
N PRO A 527 -12.58 36.53 9.91
CA PRO A 527 -12.76 37.39 11.08
C PRO A 527 -13.39 38.73 10.71
N SER A 528 -14.29 39.25 11.56
CA SER A 528 -14.96 40.54 11.33
C SER A 528 -13.97 41.70 11.20
N ALA A 529 -12.87 41.67 11.96
CA ALA A 529 -11.79 42.64 11.85
C ALA A 529 -11.14 42.63 10.46
N THR A 530 -10.88 41.46 9.89
CA THR A 530 -10.32 41.32 8.55
C THR A 530 -11.30 41.81 7.48
N LEU A 531 -12.59 41.53 7.61
CA LEU A 531 -13.61 42.05 6.71
C LEU A 531 -13.69 43.59 6.75
N SER A 532 -13.65 44.19 7.94
CA SER A 532 -13.61 45.66 8.07
C SER A 532 -12.37 46.25 7.42
N GLN A 533 -11.21 45.62 7.59
CA GLN A 533 -9.96 46.03 6.95
C GLN A 533 -10.04 45.94 5.41
N ILE A 534 -10.71 44.91 4.88
CA ILE A 534 -10.96 44.76 3.44
C ILE A 534 -11.84 45.91 2.93
N GLU A 535 -12.91 46.27 3.63
CA GLU A 535 -13.79 47.37 3.22
C GLU A 535 -13.09 48.74 3.26
N GLU A 536 -12.19 48.95 4.21
CA GLU A 536 -11.29 50.12 4.23
C GLU A 536 -10.33 50.08 3.03
N ALA A 537 -9.73 48.93 2.74
CA ALA A 537 -8.76 48.79 1.66
C ALA A 537 -9.34 49.07 0.28
N LYS A 538 -10.62 48.75 0.04
CA LYS A 538 -11.33 49.06 -1.22
C LYS A 538 -11.44 50.57 -1.51
N GLN A 539 -11.15 51.42 -0.53
CA GLN A 539 -11.09 52.88 -0.77
C GLN A 539 -9.82 53.28 -1.53
N HIS A 540 -8.79 52.43 -1.58
CA HIS A 540 -7.58 52.64 -2.36
C HIS A 540 -7.82 52.44 -3.86
N TRP A 541 -7.01 53.11 -4.68
CA TRP A 541 -7.02 52.91 -6.13
C TRP A 541 -5.62 53.08 -6.76
N PRO A 542 -5.14 52.06 -7.50
CA PRO A 542 -5.64 50.69 -7.47
C PRO A 542 -5.35 50.01 -6.11
N LEU A 543 -6.15 49.02 -5.74
CA LEU A 543 -5.80 48.04 -4.71
C LEU A 543 -5.12 46.84 -5.39
N MET A 544 -3.80 46.76 -5.27
CA MET A 544 -2.96 45.84 -6.03
C MET A 544 -2.46 44.69 -5.16
N TRP A 545 -2.63 43.46 -5.66
CA TRP A 545 -2.06 42.25 -5.05
C TRP A 545 -0.67 41.96 -5.58
N ILE A 546 0.26 41.58 -4.70
CA ILE A 546 1.61 41.13 -5.08
C ILE A 546 1.90 39.80 -4.38
N ASP A 547 2.06 38.75 -5.18
CA ASP A 547 2.34 37.39 -4.70
C ASP A 547 3.84 37.17 -4.48
N LEU A 548 4.23 36.79 -3.27
CA LEU A 548 5.61 36.50 -2.89
C LEU A 548 5.89 35.00 -2.87
N ARG A 549 7.10 34.63 -3.30
CA ARG A 549 7.55 33.22 -3.25
C ARG A 549 9.03 33.13 -2.95
N LEU A 550 9.38 32.44 -1.86
CA LEU A 550 10.78 32.37 -1.37
C LEU A 550 11.38 30.96 -1.32
N ASN A 551 10.58 29.93 -1.57
CA ASN A 551 10.94 28.56 -1.16
C ASN A 551 11.36 27.67 -2.33
N LYS A 552 10.74 27.86 -3.50
CA LYS A 552 11.06 27.18 -4.76
C LYS A 552 10.66 28.12 -5.88
N ARG A 553 11.55 28.35 -6.88
CA ARG A 553 11.31 29.11 -8.12
C ARG A 553 10.78 30.52 -7.84
N PHE A 554 11.62 31.53 -7.97
CA PHE A 554 11.23 32.90 -7.71
C PHE A 554 11.97 33.89 -8.59
N TRP A 555 11.38 35.07 -8.73
CA TRP A 555 12.01 36.24 -9.32
C TRP A 555 13.14 36.73 -8.42
N VAL A 556 14.39 36.54 -8.84
CA VAL A 556 15.58 36.76 -7.99
C VAL A 556 15.65 38.20 -7.48
N SER A 557 15.34 39.19 -8.32
CA SER A 557 15.35 40.60 -7.93
C SER A 557 14.00 41.10 -7.39
N GLN A 558 13.09 40.24 -6.92
CA GLN A 558 11.78 40.67 -6.39
C GLN A 558 11.89 41.73 -5.28
N VAL A 559 12.89 41.63 -4.40
CA VAL A 559 13.09 42.56 -3.28
C VAL A 559 13.49 43.96 -3.75
N SER A 560 14.29 44.06 -4.80
CA SER A 560 14.71 45.34 -5.36
C SER A 560 13.73 45.87 -6.43
N GLY A 561 13.09 44.98 -7.19
CA GLY A 561 12.18 45.34 -8.28
C GLY A 561 10.78 45.76 -7.83
N ILE A 562 10.19 45.08 -6.83
CA ILE A 562 8.85 45.45 -6.31
C ILE A 562 8.81 46.90 -5.79
N PRO A 563 9.78 47.37 -4.96
CA PRO A 563 9.81 48.77 -4.55
C PRO A 563 9.90 49.75 -5.72
N GLN A 564 10.62 49.40 -6.79
CA GLN A 564 10.76 50.24 -7.98
C GLN A 564 9.43 50.38 -8.72
N ILE A 565 8.69 49.27 -8.90
CA ILE A 565 7.34 49.29 -9.47
C ILE A 565 6.41 50.19 -8.64
N ILE A 566 6.36 49.97 -7.32
CA ILE A 566 5.50 50.74 -6.41
C ILE A 566 5.85 52.22 -6.44
N SER A 567 7.14 52.56 -6.39
CA SER A 567 7.62 53.95 -6.40
C SER A 567 7.29 54.68 -7.68
N LYS A 568 7.27 53.96 -8.81
CA LYS A 568 6.91 54.52 -10.12
C LYS A 568 5.39 54.74 -10.25
N LEU A 569 4.57 53.91 -9.59
CA LEU A 569 3.10 54.04 -9.58
C LEU A 569 2.58 55.16 -8.67
N LEU A 570 3.22 55.41 -7.52
CA LEU A 570 2.75 56.35 -6.50
C LEU A 570 2.45 57.79 -7.00
N PRO A 571 3.26 58.40 -7.89
CA PRO A 571 2.95 59.72 -8.43
C PRO A 571 1.66 59.76 -9.26
N GLU A 572 1.34 58.68 -9.98
CA GLU A 572 0.13 58.56 -10.78
C GLU A 572 -1.08 58.13 -9.94
N PHE A 573 -0.84 57.36 -8.87
CA PHE A 573 -1.84 56.83 -7.97
C PHE A 573 -1.50 57.15 -6.50
N PRO A 574 -1.76 58.38 -6.02
CA PRO A 574 -1.40 58.79 -4.66
C PRO A 574 -2.12 58.02 -3.54
N ASN A 575 -3.22 57.35 -3.88
CA ASN A 575 -4.02 56.51 -2.97
C ASN A 575 -3.86 55.01 -3.29
N LEU A 576 -2.67 54.60 -3.72
CA LEU A 576 -2.31 53.21 -3.99
C LEU A 576 -2.36 52.34 -2.72
N GLY A 577 -3.03 51.20 -2.80
CA GLY A 577 -3.05 50.18 -1.76
C GLY A 577 -2.35 48.91 -2.25
N ILE A 578 -1.52 48.30 -1.42
CA ILE A 578 -0.79 47.08 -1.75
C ILE A 578 -1.18 45.95 -0.80
N VAL A 579 -1.55 44.79 -1.34
CA VAL A 579 -1.80 43.55 -0.60
C VAL A 579 -0.69 42.56 -0.93
N PHE A 580 0.17 42.24 0.04
CA PHE A 580 1.16 41.18 -0.12
C PHE A 580 0.59 39.84 0.32
N ASP A 581 0.73 38.84 -0.54
CA ASP A 581 0.34 37.45 -0.26
C ASP A 581 1.51 36.48 -0.45
N GLY A 582 1.35 35.28 0.09
CA GLY A 582 2.32 34.21 0.04
C GLY A 582 1.77 32.96 0.73
N PHE A 583 2.51 32.42 1.70
CA PHE A 583 2.10 31.24 2.44
C PHE A 583 0.79 31.47 3.22
N SER A 584 -0.24 30.66 2.93
CA SER A 584 -1.51 30.66 3.67
C SER A 584 -1.67 29.40 4.53
N LEU A 585 -2.33 29.55 5.66
CA LEU A 585 -2.75 28.43 6.49
C LEU A 585 -3.99 27.77 5.89
N LEU A 586 -4.05 26.43 5.97
CA LEU A 586 -5.24 25.66 5.59
C LEU A 586 -6.42 26.01 6.51
N ALA A 587 -7.64 25.74 6.06
CA ALA A 587 -8.84 25.94 6.88
C ALA A 587 -8.81 25.11 8.18
N LYS A 588 -8.31 23.88 8.08
CA LYS A 588 -7.94 23.05 9.23
C LYS A 588 -6.68 22.29 8.89
N ASP A 589 -5.63 22.49 9.67
CA ASP A 589 -4.35 21.82 9.46
C ASP A 589 -4.25 20.49 10.23
N ILE A 590 -3.23 19.70 9.89
CA ILE A 590 -2.87 18.51 10.66
C ILE A 590 -1.78 18.88 11.64
N ASP A 591 -1.95 18.45 12.89
CA ASP A 591 -0.84 18.36 13.82
C ASP A 591 0.10 17.22 13.38
N LYS A 592 1.20 17.59 12.71
CA LYS A 592 2.30 16.65 12.37
C LYS A 592 3.47 16.79 13.36
N GLY A 593 3.21 17.32 14.55
CA GLY A 593 4.20 17.60 15.56
C GLY A 593 4.85 18.98 15.43
N GLU A 594 5.61 19.32 16.47
CA GLU A 594 6.24 20.62 16.68
C GLU A 594 7.16 21.06 15.53
N GLU A 595 7.91 20.13 14.94
CA GLU A 595 8.83 20.44 13.83
C GLU A 595 8.12 20.99 12.58
N ASN A 596 6.96 20.44 12.22
CA ASN A 596 6.18 20.94 11.09
C ASN A 596 5.59 22.32 11.38
N LEU A 597 5.13 22.54 12.61
CA LEU A 597 4.63 23.84 13.05
C LEU A 597 5.74 24.90 12.96
N LEU A 598 6.92 24.62 13.53
CA LEU A 598 8.09 25.50 13.47
C LEU A 598 8.51 25.80 12.03
N ARG A 599 8.49 24.80 11.14
CA ARG A 599 8.80 24.99 9.72
C ARG A 599 7.84 25.97 9.04
N LYS A 600 6.53 25.87 9.30
CA LYS A 600 5.53 26.79 8.73
C LYS A 600 5.68 28.19 9.30
N GLN A 601 5.86 28.31 10.61
CA GLN A 601 6.13 29.59 11.26
C GLN A 601 7.38 30.27 10.71
N ALA A 602 8.46 29.51 10.50
CA ALA A 602 9.69 30.03 9.89
C ALA A 602 9.47 30.48 8.45
N ALA A 603 8.68 29.75 7.64
CA ALA A 603 8.35 30.17 6.28
C ALA A 603 7.54 31.48 6.26
N ILE A 604 6.52 31.59 7.12
CA ILE A 604 5.70 32.80 7.28
C ILE A 604 6.55 33.98 7.75
N ALA A 605 7.40 33.78 8.77
CA ALA A 605 8.27 34.82 9.30
C ALA A 605 9.26 35.33 8.24
N LYS A 606 9.83 34.41 7.44
CA LYS A 606 10.73 34.76 6.35
C LYS A 606 10.04 35.61 5.28
N GLU A 607 8.82 35.22 4.87
CA GLU A 607 8.05 35.98 3.88
C GLU A 607 7.61 37.35 4.41
N ARG A 608 7.21 37.44 5.68
CA ARG A 608 6.90 38.73 6.32
C ARG A 608 8.11 39.67 6.41
N ALA A 609 9.29 39.14 6.75
CA ALA A 609 10.52 39.94 6.79
C ALA A 609 10.86 40.51 5.40
N VAL A 610 10.61 39.74 4.33
CA VAL A 610 10.78 40.22 2.95
C VAL A 610 9.80 41.34 2.61
N VAL A 611 8.54 41.27 3.07
CA VAL A 611 7.60 42.39 2.93
C VAL A 611 8.13 43.65 3.63
N GLU A 612 8.64 43.52 4.86
CA GLU A 612 9.21 44.65 5.59
C GLU A 612 10.41 45.26 4.86
N GLU A 613 11.29 44.42 4.30
CA GLU A 613 12.43 44.87 3.49
C GLU A 613 11.97 45.64 2.25
N ILE A 614 11.02 45.10 1.47
CA ILE A 614 10.42 45.75 0.31
C ILE A 614 9.84 47.12 0.71
N VAL A 615 9.05 47.18 1.78
CA VAL A 615 8.41 48.41 2.25
C VAL A 615 9.43 49.45 2.75
N ASN A 616 10.57 49.02 3.28
CA ASN A 616 11.66 49.90 3.70
C ASN A 616 12.46 50.46 2.52
N LEU A 617 12.51 49.75 1.41
CA LEU A 617 13.19 50.18 0.19
C LEU A 617 12.37 51.16 -0.67
N ILE A 618 11.08 51.37 -0.37
CA ILE A 618 10.26 52.38 -1.07
C ILE A 618 10.65 53.79 -0.58
N PRO A 619 11.23 54.65 -1.43
CA PRO A 619 11.54 56.04 -1.09
C PRO A 619 10.28 56.90 -0.96
N GLY A 620 10.33 57.89 -0.08
CA GLY A 620 9.31 58.94 -0.01
C GLY A 620 7.98 58.50 0.63
N GLN A 621 6.86 58.93 0.04
CA GLN A 621 5.52 58.57 0.51
C GLN A 621 5.28 57.08 0.30
N LYS A 622 4.97 56.35 1.37
CA LYS A 622 4.68 54.91 1.30
C LYS A 622 3.20 54.68 0.97
N PRO A 623 2.86 53.63 0.20
CA PRO A 623 1.46 53.22 0.04
C PRO A 623 0.92 52.64 1.35
N THR A 624 -0.40 52.49 1.44
CA THR A 624 -0.99 51.63 2.48
C THR A 624 -0.71 50.17 2.14
N VAL A 625 -0.19 49.42 3.10
CA VAL A 625 0.20 48.02 2.92
C VAL A 625 -0.62 47.09 3.81
N TYR A 626 -1.17 46.06 3.20
CA TYR A 626 -1.86 44.94 3.83
C TYR A 626 -1.05 43.67 3.62
N ASN A 627 -0.97 42.80 4.62
CA ASN A 627 -0.16 41.58 4.57
C ASN A 627 -1.01 40.37 4.96
N THR A 628 -1.24 39.48 3.99
CA THR A 628 -2.05 38.26 4.15
C THR A 628 -1.19 37.01 4.41
N ILE A 629 0.13 37.15 4.50
CA ILE A 629 1.04 36.03 4.74
C ILE A 629 0.80 35.46 6.13
N GLY A 630 0.49 34.17 6.20
CA GLY A 630 0.13 33.46 7.42
C GLY A 630 -1.34 33.62 7.82
N CYS A 631 -2.15 34.36 7.06
CA CYS A 631 -3.60 34.34 7.23
C CYS A 631 -4.18 32.99 6.81
N THR A 632 -5.40 32.72 7.28
CA THR A 632 -6.16 31.56 6.84
C THR A 632 -6.53 31.67 5.37
N ILE A 633 -6.75 30.53 4.72
CA ILE A 633 -7.15 30.52 3.32
C ILE A 633 -8.46 31.28 3.06
N TYR A 634 -9.39 31.28 4.04
CA TYR A 634 -10.61 32.08 3.99
C TYR A 634 -10.31 33.58 3.87
N GLU A 635 -9.42 34.11 4.70
CA GLU A 635 -9.03 35.52 4.65
C GLU A 635 -8.36 35.87 3.31
N THR A 636 -7.43 35.03 2.84
CA THR A 636 -6.71 35.30 1.59
C THR A 636 -7.63 35.29 0.37
N VAL A 637 -8.66 34.42 0.34
CA VAL A 637 -9.67 34.45 -0.72
C VAL A 637 -10.60 35.65 -0.61
N ALA A 638 -10.94 36.10 0.59
CA ALA A 638 -11.71 37.33 0.77
C ALA A 638 -10.93 38.55 0.24
N TRP A 639 -9.64 38.63 0.57
CA TRP A 639 -8.73 39.65 0.02
C TRP A 639 -8.61 39.57 -1.50
N ALA A 640 -8.45 38.37 -2.07
CA ALA A 640 -8.32 38.20 -3.51
C ALA A 640 -9.57 38.69 -4.28
N HIS A 641 -10.77 38.66 -3.70
CA HIS A 641 -11.96 39.25 -4.34
C HIS A 641 -12.02 40.78 -4.24
N ALA A 642 -11.33 41.37 -3.26
CA ALA A 642 -11.37 42.81 -3.02
C ALA A 642 -10.39 43.61 -3.91
N ILE A 643 -9.33 42.98 -4.40
CA ILE A 643 -8.31 43.65 -5.23
C ILE A 643 -8.85 44.03 -6.62
N ASP A 644 -8.22 45.02 -7.24
CA ASP A 644 -8.51 45.44 -8.61
C ASP A 644 -7.67 44.66 -9.62
N LEU A 645 -6.39 44.42 -9.30
CA LEU A 645 -5.44 43.69 -10.14
C LEU A 645 -4.33 43.02 -9.32
N TYR A 646 -3.58 42.12 -9.96
CA TYR A 646 -2.45 41.45 -9.32
C TYR A 646 -1.16 41.45 -10.14
N ILE A 647 -0.03 41.30 -9.45
CA ILE A 647 1.27 40.86 -9.99
C ILE A 647 1.59 39.53 -9.31
N ALA A 648 1.83 38.49 -10.09
CA ALA A 648 2.12 37.18 -9.53
C ALA A 648 3.07 36.36 -10.39
N HIS A 649 3.81 35.45 -9.76
CA HIS A 649 4.62 34.50 -10.48
C HIS A 649 3.75 33.37 -11.04
N TRP A 650 4.19 32.71 -12.11
CA TRP A 650 3.49 31.52 -12.61
C TRP A 650 3.56 30.36 -11.61
N GLY A 651 2.41 29.86 -11.17
CA GLY A 651 2.32 28.71 -10.25
C GLY A 651 1.06 28.71 -9.39
N ALA A 652 1.13 28.01 -8.25
CA ALA A 652 -0.02 27.79 -7.37
C ALA A 652 -0.64 29.06 -6.76
N GLY A 653 0.13 30.15 -6.60
CA GLY A 653 -0.36 31.41 -6.02
C GLY A 653 -1.46 32.06 -6.86
N LEU A 654 -1.41 31.86 -8.19
CA LEU A 654 -2.44 32.30 -9.12
C LEU A 654 -3.81 31.64 -8.88
N THR A 655 -3.90 30.56 -8.12
CA THR A 655 -5.20 29.92 -7.81
C THR A 655 -6.17 30.93 -7.20
N LYS A 656 -5.72 31.77 -6.27
CA LYS A 656 -6.62 32.71 -5.58
C LYS A 656 -7.10 33.81 -6.53
N THR A 657 -6.19 34.37 -7.32
CA THR A 657 -6.47 35.55 -8.15
C THR A 657 -7.12 35.22 -9.49
N THR A 658 -6.92 34.00 -10.02
CA THR A 658 -7.49 33.57 -11.31
C THR A 658 -8.64 32.57 -11.13
N PHE A 659 -8.37 31.43 -10.50
CA PHE A 659 -9.35 30.35 -10.33
C PHE A 659 -10.46 30.66 -9.34
N VAL A 660 -10.26 31.60 -8.40
CA VAL A 660 -11.29 31.98 -7.44
C VAL A 660 -11.77 33.41 -7.71
N ALA A 661 -10.91 34.42 -7.62
CA ALA A 661 -11.35 35.81 -7.74
C ALA A 661 -11.48 36.33 -9.18
N ASN A 662 -10.89 35.63 -10.16
CA ASN A 662 -10.93 35.96 -11.59
C ASN A 662 -10.61 37.43 -11.91
N LYS A 663 -9.48 37.92 -11.40
CA LYS A 663 -9.02 39.30 -11.55
C LYS A 663 -8.07 39.46 -12.74
N PRO A 664 -7.97 40.65 -13.36
CA PRO A 664 -6.88 40.93 -14.29
C PRO A 664 -5.54 41.00 -13.55
N GLY A 665 -4.46 40.65 -14.22
CA GLY A 665 -3.14 40.76 -13.62
C GLY A 665 -1.98 40.44 -14.54
N VAL A 666 -0.78 40.73 -14.05
CA VAL A 666 0.49 40.49 -14.72
C VAL A 666 1.14 39.24 -14.15
N VAL A 667 1.56 38.35 -15.05
CA VAL A 667 2.26 37.11 -14.71
C VAL A 667 3.68 37.12 -15.25
N HIS A 668 4.63 36.86 -14.35
CA HIS A 668 6.04 36.69 -14.69
C HIS A 668 6.47 35.23 -14.48
N THR A 669 7.36 34.72 -15.33
CA THR A 669 7.89 33.35 -15.29
C THR A 669 9.17 33.22 -16.10
N ASN A 670 9.83 32.05 -16.04
CA ASN A 670 11.02 31.75 -16.81
C ASN A 670 10.70 31.38 -18.28
N TYR A 671 11.71 31.14 -19.12
CA TYR A 671 11.50 30.79 -20.53
C TYR A 671 10.67 29.53 -20.70
N SER A 672 10.87 28.52 -19.85
CA SER A 672 10.08 27.28 -19.90
C SER A 672 8.58 27.53 -19.70
N GLY A 673 8.21 28.52 -18.88
CA GLY A 673 6.83 28.97 -18.73
C GLY A 673 6.35 29.74 -19.96
N LEU A 674 7.15 30.72 -20.42
CA LEU A 674 6.83 31.57 -21.57
C LEU A 674 6.92 30.85 -22.93
N ASP A 675 7.52 29.67 -23.04
CA ASP A 675 7.58 28.91 -24.31
C ASP A 675 6.35 28.02 -24.52
N ARG A 676 5.50 27.88 -23.50
CA ARG A 676 4.23 27.17 -23.66
C ARG A 676 3.28 27.99 -24.56
N PRO A 677 2.36 27.37 -25.30
CA PRO A 677 1.21 28.08 -25.88
C PRO A 677 0.44 28.85 -24.81
N ILE A 678 -0.20 29.98 -25.14
CA ILE A 678 -0.89 30.82 -24.12
C ILE A 678 -2.01 30.05 -23.41
N GLU A 679 -2.67 29.14 -24.12
CA GLU A 679 -3.68 28.21 -23.62
C GLU A 679 -3.10 27.20 -22.61
N ARG A 680 -1.78 27.05 -22.59
CA ARG A 680 -1.00 26.24 -21.65
C ARG A 680 -0.21 27.07 -20.65
N ARG A 681 -0.23 28.41 -20.78
CA ARG A 681 0.46 29.34 -19.88
C ARG A 681 -0.38 29.70 -18.66
N PHE A 682 -1.67 29.38 -18.56
CA PHE A 682 -2.36 29.24 -17.27
C PHE A 682 -3.78 28.67 -17.40
N TYR A 683 -4.38 28.32 -16.27
CA TYR A 683 -5.67 27.66 -16.15
C TYR A 683 -6.92 28.56 -16.32
N CYS A 684 -6.78 29.83 -16.74
CA CYS A 684 -7.94 30.69 -16.99
C CYS A 684 -8.95 30.09 -18.00
N PHE A 685 -8.47 29.27 -18.94
CA PHE A 685 -9.30 28.51 -19.90
C PHE A 685 -10.06 27.31 -19.29
N GLU A 686 -9.76 26.97 -18.03
CA GLU A 686 -10.39 25.92 -17.24
C GLU A 686 -11.35 26.52 -16.20
N ARG A 687 -11.72 27.80 -16.37
CA ARG A 687 -12.70 28.52 -15.58
C ARG A 687 -13.71 29.19 -16.50
N GLU A 688 -14.98 29.19 -16.09
CA GLU A 688 -16.02 29.99 -16.72
C GLU A 688 -15.67 31.48 -16.67
N ASN A 689 -15.77 32.16 -17.82
CA ASN A 689 -15.44 33.58 -17.99
C ASN A 689 -14.03 33.96 -17.51
N GLY A 690 -13.06 33.04 -17.59
CA GLY A 690 -11.70 33.27 -17.10
C GLY A 690 -10.99 34.43 -17.80
N ILE A 691 -10.41 35.34 -17.01
CA ILE A 691 -9.58 36.44 -17.52
C ILE A 691 -8.17 35.92 -17.78
N VAL A 692 -7.70 36.06 -19.01
CA VAL A 692 -6.32 35.71 -19.37
C VAL A 692 -5.37 36.79 -18.83
N PRO A 693 -4.39 36.45 -17.99
CA PRO A 693 -3.42 37.44 -17.51
C PRO A 693 -2.51 37.94 -18.63
N SER A 694 -2.00 39.16 -18.46
CA SER A 694 -0.89 39.63 -19.29
C SER A 694 0.41 38.96 -18.82
N PHE A 695 1.19 38.41 -19.75
CA PHE A 695 2.50 37.84 -19.43
C PHE A 695 3.59 38.83 -19.77
N VAL A 696 4.62 38.91 -18.93
CA VAL A 696 5.80 39.71 -19.24
C VAL A 696 6.43 39.24 -20.58
N PRO A 697 6.96 40.17 -21.39
CA PRO A 697 7.66 39.83 -22.63
C PRO A 697 8.80 38.85 -22.38
N LYS A 698 9.00 37.89 -23.29
CA LYS A 698 10.09 36.91 -23.14
C LYS A 698 11.46 37.55 -23.09
N ASP A 699 11.67 38.60 -23.88
CA ASP A 699 12.95 39.32 -23.96
C ASP A 699 13.27 40.12 -22.67
N SER A 700 12.30 40.27 -21.76
CA SER A 700 12.50 40.91 -20.46
C SER A 700 12.82 39.91 -19.34
N VAL A 701 13.05 38.62 -19.66
CA VAL A 701 13.34 37.56 -18.69
C VAL A 701 14.76 37.06 -18.86
N VAL A 702 15.46 36.83 -17.75
CA VAL A 702 16.82 36.32 -17.72
C VAL A 702 16.84 34.98 -16.97
N GLU A 703 17.37 33.94 -17.61
CA GLU A 703 17.59 32.65 -16.96
C GLU A 703 18.81 32.71 -16.03
N ILE A 704 18.69 32.12 -14.84
CA ILE A 704 19.77 32.13 -13.85
C ILE A 704 20.71 30.95 -14.07
N GLU A 705 22.03 31.22 -14.12
CA GLU A 705 23.06 30.19 -14.34
C GLU A 705 23.03 29.10 -13.24
N GLY A 706 23.23 27.84 -13.62
CA GLY A 706 23.13 26.69 -12.72
C GLY A 706 21.69 26.17 -12.49
N SER A 707 20.69 26.83 -13.07
CA SER A 707 19.33 26.29 -13.16
C SER A 707 19.15 25.36 -14.37
N ASN A 708 18.19 24.42 -14.32
CA ASN A 708 17.87 23.62 -15.51
C ASN A 708 16.84 24.38 -16.35
N PRO A 709 17.24 24.93 -17.51
CA PRO A 709 16.40 25.83 -18.31
C PRO A 709 15.16 25.15 -18.90
N LYS A 710 15.07 23.81 -18.83
CA LYS A 710 13.95 23.04 -19.38
C LYS A 710 12.79 22.82 -18.41
N ALA A 711 12.91 23.21 -17.15
CA ALA A 711 11.79 23.09 -16.21
C ALA A 711 11.27 24.45 -15.77
N VAL A 712 9.95 24.56 -15.67
CA VAL A 712 9.27 25.74 -15.11
C VAL A 712 9.43 25.83 -13.57
N SER A 713 10.39 25.10 -13.01
CA SER A 713 10.64 24.97 -11.58
C SER A 713 11.88 25.68 -11.09
N TYR A 714 12.43 26.60 -11.88
CA TYR A 714 13.68 27.26 -11.56
C TYR A 714 13.50 28.77 -11.38
N SER A 715 14.42 29.36 -10.62
CA SER A 715 14.46 30.80 -10.42
C SER A 715 14.90 31.49 -11.70
N TYR A 716 14.38 32.69 -11.89
CA TYR A 716 14.61 33.53 -13.06
C TYR A 716 14.77 34.96 -12.56
N ASP A 717 15.32 35.82 -13.39
CA ASP A 717 15.16 37.25 -13.23
C ASP A 717 14.20 37.80 -14.29
N CYS A 718 13.60 38.94 -14.03
CA CYS A 718 12.87 39.69 -15.04
C CYS A 718 13.00 41.19 -14.80
N ASP A 719 12.98 41.94 -15.88
CA ASP A 719 12.98 43.40 -15.84
C ASP A 719 11.68 43.89 -15.17
N TRP A 720 11.85 44.64 -14.08
CA TRP A 720 10.73 45.20 -13.33
C TRP A 720 10.02 46.29 -14.14
N GLU A 721 10.70 46.97 -15.08
CA GLU A 721 10.06 47.97 -15.95
C GLU A 721 9.06 47.31 -16.88
N ALA A 722 9.39 46.12 -17.41
CA ALA A 722 8.46 45.35 -18.23
C ALA A 722 7.22 44.91 -17.42
N VAL A 723 7.39 44.56 -16.15
CA VAL A 723 6.25 44.27 -15.25
C VAL A 723 5.39 45.53 -15.05
N TYR A 724 6.03 46.67 -14.78
CA TYR A 724 5.34 47.96 -14.63
C TYR A 724 4.55 48.34 -15.90
N ASP A 725 5.15 48.21 -17.08
CA ASP A 725 4.50 48.56 -18.34
C ASP A 725 3.27 47.68 -18.60
N GLU A 726 3.32 46.39 -18.28
CA GLU A 726 2.15 45.51 -18.34
C GLU A 726 1.08 45.88 -17.31
N VAL A 727 1.46 46.30 -16.11
CA VAL A 727 0.51 46.80 -15.10
C VAL A 727 -0.22 48.04 -15.61
N MET A 728 0.51 49.01 -16.17
CA MET A 728 -0.07 50.25 -16.69
C MET A 728 -1.02 50.03 -17.86
N LYS A 729 -0.79 49.00 -18.68
CA LYS A 729 -1.74 48.59 -19.75
C LYS A 729 -3.06 48.05 -19.18
N LEU A 730 -3.03 47.41 -18.01
CA LEU A 730 -4.18 46.76 -17.40
C LEU A 730 -5.03 47.68 -16.53
N ILE A 731 -4.44 48.69 -15.87
CA ILE A 731 -5.18 49.59 -14.97
C ILE A 731 -6.43 50.20 -15.63
N PRO A 732 -6.39 50.72 -16.88
CA PRO A 732 -7.58 51.26 -17.54
C PRO A 732 -8.70 50.23 -17.82
N GLN A 733 -8.37 48.94 -17.79
CA GLN A 733 -9.28 47.83 -18.05
C GLN A 733 -9.93 47.30 -16.76
N CYS A 734 -9.43 47.72 -15.59
CA CYS A 734 -9.93 47.27 -14.29
C CYS A 734 -11.29 47.92 -13.99
N VAL A 735 -12.27 47.10 -13.62
CA VAL A 735 -13.55 47.59 -13.11
C VAL A 735 -13.42 47.75 -11.61
N ARG A 736 -13.72 48.95 -11.09
CA ARG A 736 -13.69 49.22 -9.66
C ARG A 736 -14.68 48.30 -8.94
N CYS A 737 -14.17 47.51 -8.00
CA CYS A 737 -14.92 46.45 -7.31
C CYS A 737 -15.83 46.96 -6.18
#